data_AF-A0A934YLE2-F1
#
_entry.id   AF-A0A934YLE2-F1
#
_cell.length_a   1.000
_cell.length_b   1.000
_cell.length_c   1.000
_cell.angle_alpha   90.00
_cell.angle_beta   90.00
_cell.angle_gamma   90.00
#
_symmetry.space_group_name_H-M   'P 1'
#
loop_
_entity.id
_entity.type
_entity.pdbx_description
1 polymer ?
#
loop_
_entity_poly.entity_id
_entity_poly.type
_entity_poly.pdbx_seq_one_letter_code
_entity_poly.pdbx_strand_id
1 'polypeptide(L)'
;MPRSQGRPKSLVPRTRSARALSLVLALGALGAWPLACASTPPSPAASVPSREAPLADAGTPHARACVAWHTAASAPTAPPDESAPARRATPEHAQDRCETADSNLATAEQAILALDRADTSADAVRAWPPWDHKSAPEHGQAVARRFAFTRAESAALRDRGFVVLSRVPSTTFAFGLHEVYQSQLPLYVSADAILHAVYASNDRLIADIEAGLLRDRLGRALSAMHCALAASGDTYPLDISRDIDIYLTVARSLLADEAVPSVLGTDAEVSALVGAAKAGAALAQVDLFGRSRLIDWTQLTPRGHYADPAPSADATNATEGGPARPRLAPFFRAAMWLARLEWNLVSRSSRSSQQGALDPRETPREAIDALAVADLAERAGALPDLDAIDRAWTLLAGRREDVSIADLLRLKQKAGIARVDLGAFDALKAAIGNDFERTARTHPMAEGAKNLPAIATLLGPRVTADAAAFRPLIHTEVNGRYLPAAGDVAYVLGLDRGKAALADDFAKFPALGAQLEAARGVLGTAKDAGDLYGAWLGALRGVAATPRGVVPSFMKTTAYDDLRMNTLVVGYGQLRHNYALMAAQAYDEGGCEIPDGWVEPLPALYDGLTAYAERGSATLAALDPKDRLGALAYFKRLAELTRVLATIARHELAGRPLSIEEKRFLSMVVEMTPGGTGGPPRFTGWYFDLFRGREAEALTNAAFVADVATSAYTQRVLYAGASAPRMGAFVVDTGGRPRVMVGPMASGYELVGPLAARYTDQSVTEVAGKSARWAASYTAPTPAAAALAFAANLDGGGSEVPIVLRAKGALGAITIETLSHHRVPLSRAVRVVTNASLVQLKLPARGVEGIRVRVGDDSVEAFVSGPNTQLLVERGGATLLEADLAILDK
;
A
#
# COMPACT_ATOMS: atom_id res chain seq x y z
N MET A 1 72.86 -42.08 29.69
CA MET A 1 73.60 -43.00 28.80
C MET A 1 72.60 -43.68 27.88
N PRO A 2 72.85 -43.79 26.57
CA PRO A 2 73.57 -42.82 25.73
C PRO A 2 72.75 -42.49 24.44
N ARG A 3 72.81 -41.24 23.93
CA ARG A 3 73.61 -40.76 22.76
C ARG A 3 73.04 -41.23 21.40
N SER A 4 73.02 -40.48 20.31
CA SER A 4 73.60 -39.17 19.96
C SER A 4 73.21 -38.77 18.52
N GLN A 5 73.04 -37.46 18.32
CA GLN A 5 73.58 -36.61 17.23
C GLN A 5 73.19 -36.83 15.75
N GLY A 6 72.91 -35.69 15.08
CA GLY A 6 73.13 -35.50 13.63
C GLY A 6 72.27 -34.43 12.96
N ARG A 7 72.75 -33.18 12.91
CA ARG A 7 72.34 -32.08 11.97
C ARG A 7 72.94 -32.34 10.56
N PRO A 8 72.73 -31.53 9.48
CA PRO A 8 71.71 -30.51 9.11
C PRO A 8 71.33 -30.47 7.57
N LYS A 9 70.55 -29.44 7.15
CA LYS A 9 70.48 -28.72 5.83
C LYS A 9 69.52 -29.15 4.67
N SER A 10 68.93 -28.10 4.05
CA SER A 10 68.44 -27.87 2.66
C SER A 10 67.31 -28.75 2.08
N LEU A 11 66.11 -28.21 1.79
CA LEU A 11 65.64 -27.48 0.57
C LEU A 11 65.29 -28.41 -0.63
N VAL A 12 64.00 -28.34 -1.07
CA VAL A 12 63.48 -28.54 -2.47
C VAL A 12 63.28 -30.04 -2.88
N PRO A 13 62.51 -30.47 -3.93
CA PRO A 13 61.17 -30.15 -4.52
C PRO A 13 60.36 -31.38 -5.08
N ARG A 14 59.38 -31.08 -5.97
CA ARG A 14 58.87 -31.80 -7.20
C ARG A 14 57.61 -32.66 -6.99
N THR A 15 56.44 -32.32 -7.55
CA THR A 15 55.98 -32.22 -8.96
C THR A 15 55.96 -33.52 -9.76
N ARG A 16 54.84 -33.72 -10.49
CA ARG A 16 54.63 -34.27 -11.84
C ARG A 16 53.15 -33.96 -12.19
N SER A 17 52.74 -33.14 -13.18
CA SER A 17 52.92 -33.18 -14.64
C SER A 17 52.52 -34.54 -15.25
N ALA A 18 51.85 -34.72 -16.39
CA ALA A 18 51.36 -33.92 -17.53
C ALA A 18 50.36 -34.84 -18.29
N ARG A 19 49.50 -34.40 -19.23
CA ARG A 19 49.74 -33.99 -20.64
C ARG A 19 48.38 -33.57 -21.23
N ALA A 20 48.24 -32.40 -21.89
CA ALA A 20 48.61 -32.05 -23.28
C ALA A 20 47.64 -32.66 -24.31
N LEU A 21 47.12 -31.93 -25.31
CA LEU A 21 47.82 -31.29 -26.44
C LEU A 21 46.92 -30.20 -27.07
N SER A 22 47.45 -29.00 -27.37
CA SER A 22 47.74 -28.48 -28.74
C SER A 22 46.58 -27.73 -29.40
N LEU A 23 46.75 -26.68 -30.19
CA LEU A 23 47.83 -25.74 -30.54
C LEU A 23 47.14 -24.73 -31.52
N VAL A 24 47.62 -23.49 -31.58
CA VAL A 24 47.90 -22.69 -32.81
C VAL A 24 47.65 -21.20 -32.59
N LEU A 25 48.63 -20.45 -33.09
CA LEU A 25 48.99 -19.05 -32.97
C LEU A 25 48.24 -18.08 -33.91
N ALA A 26 48.29 -16.80 -33.49
CA ALA A 26 48.70 -15.60 -34.24
C ALA A 26 47.69 -14.71 -35.01
N LEU A 27 47.71 -13.44 -34.57
CA LEU A 27 47.81 -12.15 -35.30
C LEU A 27 46.91 -11.84 -36.52
N GLY A 28 46.27 -10.65 -36.48
CA GLY A 28 46.16 -9.78 -37.65
C GLY A 28 44.95 -8.83 -37.73
N ALA A 29 45.27 -7.54 -37.95
CA ALA A 29 44.51 -6.50 -38.68
C ALA A 29 43.43 -5.61 -37.96
N LEU A 30 43.92 -4.42 -37.59
CA LEU A 30 43.40 -3.04 -37.75
C LEU A 30 42.02 -2.80 -38.42
N GLY A 31 41.20 -1.97 -37.77
CA GLY A 31 40.06 -1.23 -38.33
C GLY A 31 39.62 -0.10 -37.39
N ALA A 32 39.35 1.09 -37.95
CA ALA A 32 39.25 2.40 -37.30
C ALA A 32 37.97 2.68 -36.47
N TRP A 33 38.06 3.74 -35.64
CA TRP A 33 37.06 4.46 -34.83
C TRP A 33 35.73 4.85 -35.54
N PRO A 34 34.72 5.45 -34.86
CA PRO A 34 34.30 5.39 -33.44
C PRO A 34 32.80 5.03 -33.28
N LEU A 35 32.38 4.59 -32.09
CA LEU A 35 30.96 4.64 -31.68
C LEU A 35 30.85 5.37 -30.35
N ALA A 36 30.10 6.47 -30.41
CA ALA A 36 29.69 7.29 -29.29
C ALA A 36 28.72 6.51 -28.39
N CYS A 37 29.03 6.45 -27.10
CA CYS A 37 28.05 6.18 -26.05
C CYS A 37 27.96 7.44 -25.18
N ALA A 38 27.02 8.32 -25.54
CA ALA A 38 26.45 9.29 -24.63
C ALA A 38 25.18 8.65 -24.05
N SER A 39 25.31 7.99 -22.89
CA SER A 39 24.16 7.64 -22.06
C SER A 39 23.87 8.80 -21.13
N THR A 40 22.91 9.63 -21.52
CA THR A 40 22.30 10.66 -20.68
C THR A 40 21.52 10.01 -19.52
N PRO A 41 21.64 10.53 -18.29
CA PRO A 41 20.82 10.11 -17.16
C PRO A 41 19.34 10.52 -17.36
N PRO A 42 18.37 9.81 -16.74
CA PRO A 42 16.95 10.13 -16.85
C PRO A 42 16.66 11.51 -16.24
N SER A 43 15.97 12.36 -17.00
CA SER A 43 15.50 13.66 -16.51
C SER A 43 14.44 13.50 -15.42
N PRO A 44 14.40 14.40 -14.43
CA PRO A 44 13.42 14.38 -13.35
C PRO A 44 12.00 14.53 -13.88
N ALA A 45 11.08 13.79 -13.27
CA ALA A 45 9.65 13.88 -13.49
C ALA A 45 9.20 15.34 -13.40
N ALA A 46 8.57 15.82 -14.47
CA ALA A 46 7.98 17.14 -14.52
C ALA A 46 6.87 17.25 -13.46
N SER A 47 7.10 18.09 -12.46
CA SER A 47 6.05 18.59 -11.58
C SER A 47 5.01 19.34 -12.40
N VAL A 48 3.74 19.07 -12.11
CA VAL A 48 2.63 19.92 -12.57
C VAL A 48 2.81 21.27 -11.86
N PRO A 49 2.93 22.40 -12.59
CA PRO A 49 3.24 23.68 -11.97
C PRO A 49 2.01 24.24 -11.24
N SER A 50 2.10 24.34 -9.92
CA SER A 50 1.29 25.25 -9.12
C SER A 50 1.81 26.68 -9.33
N ARG A 51 1.08 27.49 -10.10
CA ARG A 51 1.32 28.93 -10.21
C ARG A 51 0.02 29.69 -9.99
N GLU A 52 -0.03 30.44 -8.88
CA GLU A 52 -0.85 31.64 -8.80
C GLU A 52 -0.37 32.60 -9.90
N ALA A 53 -1.18 32.77 -10.95
CA ALA A 53 -1.03 33.84 -11.93
C ALA A 53 -2.07 34.93 -11.61
N PRO A 54 -1.74 36.22 -11.78
CA PRO A 54 -2.70 37.30 -11.58
C PRO A 54 -3.82 37.19 -12.61
N LEU A 55 -5.06 37.43 -12.18
CA LEU A 55 -6.25 37.57 -13.01
C LEU A 55 -5.98 38.59 -14.14
N ALA A 56 -5.67 38.08 -15.32
CA ALA A 56 -5.72 38.82 -16.56
C ALA A 56 -7.11 38.68 -17.16
N ASP A 57 -7.66 39.82 -17.56
CA ASP A 57 -9.00 40.11 -18.08
C ASP A 57 -9.67 38.95 -18.84
N ALA A 58 -10.78 38.46 -18.28
CA ALA A 58 -11.56 37.36 -18.82
C ALA A 58 -12.41 37.83 -20.02
N GLY A 59 -11.88 37.64 -21.22
CA GLY A 59 -12.73 37.51 -22.40
C GLY A 59 -13.69 36.33 -22.22
N THR A 60 -14.96 36.53 -22.55
CA THR A 60 -16.05 35.55 -22.45
C THR A 60 -15.64 34.19 -23.06
N PRO A 61 -15.73 33.06 -22.33
CA PRO A 61 -15.32 31.76 -22.85
C PRO A 61 -16.31 31.34 -23.94
N HIS A 62 -15.88 31.37 -25.20
CA HIS A 62 -16.60 30.65 -26.25
C HIS A 62 -16.30 29.16 -26.09
N ALA A 63 -17.33 28.36 -25.83
CA ALA A 63 -17.25 26.90 -25.78
C ALA A 63 -16.56 26.37 -27.05
N ARG A 64 -15.48 25.60 -26.88
CA ARG A 64 -14.84 24.90 -28.01
C ARG A 64 -15.78 23.79 -28.51
N ALA A 65 -15.71 23.49 -29.81
CA ALA A 65 -16.54 22.44 -30.41
C ALA A 65 -16.25 21.09 -29.76
N CYS A 66 -17.26 20.48 -29.16
CA CYS A 66 -17.16 19.15 -28.58
C CYS A 66 -16.95 18.10 -29.68
N VAL A 67 -15.96 17.22 -29.50
CA VAL A 67 -15.69 16.09 -30.40
C VAL A 67 -16.63 14.94 -30.05
N ALA A 68 -17.28 14.32 -31.04
CA ALA A 68 -18.15 13.16 -30.82
C ALA A 68 -17.33 11.87 -30.62
N TRP A 69 -17.88 10.90 -29.89
CA TRP A 69 -17.31 9.54 -29.88
C TRP A 69 -17.55 8.88 -31.24
N HIS A 70 -16.46 8.48 -31.90
CA HIS A 70 -16.53 7.64 -33.08
C HIS A 70 -16.38 6.19 -32.64
N THR A 71 -17.43 5.39 -32.83
CA THR A 71 -17.34 3.94 -32.72
C THR A 71 -16.28 3.46 -33.70
N ALA A 72 -15.22 2.82 -33.21
CA ALA A 72 -14.34 2.07 -34.09
C ALA A 72 -15.22 1.03 -34.79
N ALA A 73 -15.20 0.98 -36.13
CA ALA A 73 -15.92 -0.01 -36.90
C ALA A 73 -15.38 -1.41 -36.57
N SER A 74 -15.84 -1.98 -35.47
CA SER A 74 -15.73 -3.39 -35.21
C SER A 74 -16.92 -4.00 -35.92
N ALA A 75 -16.68 -4.49 -37.13
CA ALA A 75 -17.62 -5.40 -37.76
C ALA A 75 -17.97 -6.49 -36.75
N PRO A 76 -19.24 -6.92 -36.64
CA PRO A 76 -19.55 -8.12 -35.89
C PRO A 76 -18.60 -9.20 -36.39
N THR A 77 -17.79 -9.75 -35.50
CA THR A 77 -16.96 -10.90 -35.82
C THR A 77 -17.91 -11.93 -36.41
N ALA A 78 -17.72 -12.26 -37.68
CA ALA A 78 -18.42 -13.33 -38.36
C ALA A 78 -18.40 -14.58 -37.45
N PRO A 79 -19.40 -15.46 -37.53
CA PRO A 79 -19.32 -16.76 -36.87
C PRO A 79 -17.96 -17.40 -37.19
N PRO A 80 -17.41 -18.22 -36.27
CA PRO A 80 -16.05 -18.74 -36.41
C PRO A 80 -15.83 -19.29 -37.82
N ASP A 81 -14.68 -18.91 -38.37
CA ASP A 81 -14.18 -19.29 -39.69
C ASP A 81 -14.50 -20.77 -39.99
N GLU A 82 -15.04 -21.06 -41.18
CA GLU A 82 -15.30 -22.43 -41.68
C GLU A 82 -14.00 -23.27 -41.75
N SER A 83 -12.84 -22.66 -41.46
CA SER A 83 -11.53 -23.31 -41.31
C SER A 83 -11.24 -23.90 -39.92
N ALA A 84 -12.08 -23.65 -38.90
CA ALA A 84 -11.94 -24.31 -37.60
C ALA A 84 -12.10 -25.84 -37.79
N PRO A 85 -11.20 -26.68 -37.25
CA PRO A 85 -11.33 -28.13 -37.42
C PRO A 85 -12.71 -28.55 -36.90
N ALA A 86 -13.49 -29.18 -37.79
CA ALA A 86 -14.89 -29.49 -37.53
C ALA A 86 -15.01 -30.34 -36.26
N ARG A 87 -15.83 -29.86 -35.31
CA ARG A 87 -16.27 -30.67 -34.17
C ARG A 87 -16.86 -31.98 -34.70
N ARG A 88 -16.42 -33.12 -34.17
CA ARG A 88 -16.88 -34.44 -34.63
C ARG A 88 -18.30 -34.70 -34.12
N ALA A 89 -19.31 -34.39 -34.93
CA ALA A 89 -20.72 -34.57 -34.55
C ALA A 89 -21.09 -36.05 -34.34
N THR A 90 -20.60 -36.93 -35.21
CA THR A 90 -20.83 -38.39 -35.19
C THR A 90 -19.52 -39.17 -35.24
N PRO A 91 -19.43 -40.35 -34.61
CA PRO A 91 -18.23 -41.17 -34.69
C PRO A 91 -17.97 -41.64 -36.13
N GLU A 92 -16.71 -41.72 -36.52
CA GLU A 92 -16.26 -42.32 -37.79
C GLU A 92 -16.61 -43.80 -37.83
N HIS A 93 -16.52 -44.48 -36.68
CA HIS A 93 -16.93 -45.87 -36.53
C HIS A 93 -18.24 -45.91 -35.73
N ALA A 94 -19.37 -46.05 -36.42
CA ALA A 94 -20.71 -46.02 -35.80
C ALA A 94 -20.93 -47.04 -34.66
N GLN A 95 -20.12 -48.11 -34.59
CA GLN A 95 -20.17 -49.10 -33.52
C GLN A 95 -19.23 -48.81 -32.35
N ASP A 96 -18.25 -47.92 -32.54
CA ASP A 96 -17.31 -47.51 -31.49
C ASP A 96 -17.97 -46.46 -30.59
N ARG A 97 -18.52 -46.94 -29.47
CA ARG A 97 -19.14 -46.09 -28.45
C ARG A 97 -18.13 -45.30 -27.63
N CYS A 98 -16.85 -45.63 -27.73
CA CYS A 98 -15.76 -44.98 -27.00
C CYS A 98 -15.07 -43.88 -27.84
N GLU A 99 -15.38 -43.79 -29.13
CA GLU A 99 -14.86 -42.74 -30.00
C GLU A 99 -15.40 -41.36 -29.58
N THR A 100 -14.51 -40.36 -29.44
CA THR A 100 -14.87 -39.00 -29.05
C THR A 100 -15.67 -38.30 -30.15
N ALA A 101 -16.99 -38.33 -30.02
CA ALA A 101 -17.94 -37.63 -30.89
C ALA A 101 -19.12 -37.08 -30.08
N ASP A 102 -19.70 -35.97 -30.54
CA ASP A 102 -20.76 -35.25 -29.81
C ASP A 102 -21.97 -36.13 -29.52
N SER A 103 -22.37 -36.98 -30.47
CA SER A 103 -23.47 -37.92 -30.31
C SER A 103 -23.18 -39.03 -29.29
N ASN A 104 -21.95 -39.54 -29.24
CA ASN A 104 -21.54 -40.51 -28.21
C ASN A 104 -21.53 -39.86 -26.82
N LEU A 105 -20.98 -38.65 -26.71
CA LEU A 105 -20.99 -37.86 -25.47
C LEU A 105 -22.42 -37.58 -25.01
N ALA A 106 -23.28 -37.04 -25.88
CA ALA A 106 -24.67 -36.72 -25.56
C ALA A 106 -25.45 -37.96 -25.13
N THR A 107 -25.22 -39.11 -25.77
CA THR A 107 -25.85 -40.38 -25.38
C THR A 107 -25.42 -40.81 -23.97
N ALA A 108 -24.12 -40.74 -23.67
CA ALA A 108 -23.59 -41.07 -22.35
C ALA A 108 -24.10 -40.10 -21.27
N GLU A 109 -24.08 -38.78 -21.56
CA GLU A 109 -24.59 -37.73 -20.68
C GLU A 109 -26.07 -37.95 -20.36
N GLN A 110 -26.91 -38.21 -21.36
CA GLN A 110 -28.34 -38.47 -21.15
C GLN A 110 -28.57 -39.73 -20.31
N ALA A 111 -27.82 -40.81 -20.56
CA ALA A 111 -27.92 -42.02 -19.76
C ALA A 111 -27.54 -41.78 -18.29
N ILE A 112 -26.45 -41.03 -18.04
CA ILE A 112 -26.00 -40.69 -16.67
C ILE A 112 -27.03 -39.80 -15.96
N LEU A 113 -27.51 -38.74 -16.62
CA LEU A 113 -28.49 -37.82 -16.04
C LEU A 113 -29.87 -38.48 -15.82
N ALA A 114 -30.21 -39.53 -16.58
CA ALA A 114 -31.41 -40.31 -16.35
C ALA A 114 -31.32 -41.18 -15.08
N LEU A 115 -30.12 -41.66 -14.72
CA LEU A 115 -29.90 -42.41 -13.48
C LEU A 115 -30.12 -41.56 -12.23
N ASP A 116 -29.75 -40.28 -12.27
CA ASP A 116 -29.92 -39.35 -11.15
C ASP A 116 -31.41 -38.99 -10.90
N ARG A 117 -32.26 -39.10 -11.94
CA ARG A 117 -33.71 -38.83 -11.85
C ARG A 117 -34.51 -40.05 -11.40
N ALA A 118 -33.97 -41.25 -11.57
CA ALA A 118 -34.55 -42.46 -11.03
C ALA A 118 -34.08 -42.59 -9.58
N ASP A 119 -34.98 -42.41 -8.61
CA ASP A 119 -34.70 -42.66 -7.20
C ASP A 119 -34.35 -44.14 -7.02
N THR A 120 -33.06 -44.46 -7.18
CA THR A 120 -32.56 -45.82 -7.09
C THR A 120 -32.32 -46.09 -5.61
N SER A 121 -33.18 -46.94 -5.04
CA SER A 121 -32.95 -47.53 -3.72
C SER A 121 -31.51 -48.03 -3.68
N ALA A 122 -30.73 -47.50 -2.74
CA ALA A 122 -29.33 -47.87 -2.57
C ALA A 122 -29.23 -49.36 -2.24
N ASP A 123 -29.02 -50.20 -3.27
CA ASP A 123 -28.48 -51.53 -3.05
C ASP A 123 -27.18 -51.36 -2.26
N ALA A 124 -27.05 -52.09 -1.15
CA ALA A 124 -25.89 -52.02 -0.29
C ALA A 124 -24.64 -52.49 -1.05
N VAL A 125 -23.95 -51.56 -1.72
CA VAL A 125 -22.68 -51.84 -2.39
C VAL A 125 -21.69 -52.29 -1.33
N ARG A 126 -21.13 -53.48 -1.51
CA ARG A 126 -20.09 -54.02 -0.62
C ARG A 126 -18.89 -53.08 -0.62
N ALA A 127 -18.63 -52.45 0.53
CA ALA A 127 -17.47 -51.58 0.70
C ALA A 127 -16.17 -52.39 0.55
N TRP A 128 -15.27 -51.92 -0.30
CA TRP A 128 -13.91 -52.45 -0.40
C TRP A 128 -13.06 -51.91 0.75
N PRO A 129 -12.16 -52.71 1.35
CA PRO A 129 -11.25 -52.20 2.36
C PRO A 129 -10.32 -51.13 1.77
N PRO A 130 -9.88 -50.13 2.56
CA PRO A 130 -8.87 -49.17 2.13
C PRO A 130 -7.60 -49.87 1.63
N TRP A 131 -6.91 -49.25 0.68
CA TRP A 131 -5.60 -49.74 0.23
C TRP A 131 -4.65 -49.88 1.43
N ASP A 132 -3.86 -50.95 1.47
CA ASP A 132 -2.94 -51.26 2.57
C ASP A 132 -1.59 -50.52 2.48
N HIS A 133 -1.42 -49.69 1.43
CA HIS A 133 -0.20 -48.93 1.14
C HIS A 133 1.04 -49.81 0.92
N LYS A 134 0.86 -51.13 0.77
CA LYS A 134 1.91 -52.14 0.62
C LYS A 134 1.78 -52.91 -0.68
N SER A 135 0.57 -53.33 -1.00
CA SER A 135 0.22 -53.99 -2.25
C SER A 135 0.38 -53.03 -3.42
N ALA A 136 0.77 -53.53 -4.59
CA ALA A 136 0.84 -52.69 -5.79
C ALA A 136 -0.59 -52.34 -6.25
N PRO A 137 -0.94 -51.05 -6.38
CA PRO A 137 -2.26 -50.67 -6.88
C PRO A 137 -2.37 -51.02 -8.36
N GLU A 138 -3.59 -51.30 -8.81
CA GLU A 138 -3.88 -51.55 -10.22
C GLU A 138 -3.40 -50.37 -11.09
N HIS A 139 -2.88 -50.68 -12.28
CA HIS A 139 -2.25 -49.73 -13.21
C HIS A 139 -1.00 -48.98 -12.72
N GLY A 140 -0.58 -49.14 -11.45
CA GLY A 140 0.54 -48.39 -10.87
C GLY A 140 1.87 -48.53 -11.63
N GLN A 141 2.17 -49.73 -12.15
CA GLN A 141 3.36 -49.95 -12.98
C GLN A 141 3.30 -49.25 -14.35
N ALA A 142 2.12 -49.19 -14.96
CA ALA A 142 1.94 -48.53 -16.26
C ALA A 142 2.14 -47.01 -16.11
N VAL A 143 1.53 -46.42 -15.09
CA VAL A 143 1.69 -44.99 -14.74
C VAL A 143 3.14 -44.68 -14.39
N ALA A 144 3.77 -45.48 -13.52
CA ALA A 144 5.17 -45.28 -13.12
C ALA A 144 6.15 -45.40 -14.30
N ARG A 145 5.88 -46.31 -15.25
CA ARG A 145 6.67 -46.44 -16.48
C ARG A 145 6.48 -45.25 -17.41
N ARG A 146 5.23 -44.78 -17.62
CA ARG A 146 4.95 -43.66 -18.54
C ARG A 146 5.58 -42.35 -18.10
N PHE A 147 5.58 -42.08 -16.79
CA PHE A 147 6.11 -40.84 -16.20
C PHE A 147 7.48 -41.00 -15.55
N ALA A 148 8.07 -42.20 -15.61
CA ALA A 148 9.37 -42.55 -15.04
C ALA A 148 9.51 -42.14 -13.57
N PHE A 149 8.67 -42.68 -12.68
CA PHE A 149 8.67 -42.32 -11.26
C PHE A 149 10.03 -42.52 -10.61
N THR A 150 10.48 -41.52 -9.87
CA THR A 150 11.66 -41.64 -9.01
C THR A 150 11.36 -42.49 -7.77
N ARG A 151 12.40 -42.87 -7.03
CA ARG A 151 12.24 -43.55 -5.74
C ARG A 151 11.48 -42.70 -4.73
N ALA A 152 11.70 -41.39 -4.73
CA ALA A 152 11.02 -40.44 -3.84
C ALA A 152 9.54 -40.29 -4.21
N GLU A 153 9.21 -40.12 -5.51
CA GLU A 153 7.82 -40.05 -5.99
C GLU A 153 7.05 -41.35 -5.68
N SER A 154 7.70 -42.50 -5.90
CA SER A 154 7.13 -43.81 -5.56
C SER A 154 6.92 -43.99 -4.05
N ALA A 155 7.84 -43.47 -3.23
CA ALA A 155 7.70 -43.50 -1.78
C ALA A 155 6.57 -42.58 -1.30
N ALA A 156 6.45 -41.38 -1.87
CA ALA A 156 5.36 -40.45 -1.56
C ALA A 156 3.98 -41.03 -1.93
N LEU A 157 3.86 -41.68 -3.09
CA LEU A 157 2.62 -42.37 -3.48
C LEU A 157 2.25 -43.48 -2.49
N ARG A 158 3.21 -44.31 -2.07
CA ARG A 158 2.95 -45.35 -1.06
C ARG A 158 2.58 -44.77 0.30
N ASP A 159 3.27 -43.74 0.74
CA ASP A 159 3.05 -43.14 2.06
C ASP A 159 1.68 -42.45 2.14
N ARG A 160 1.36 -41.61 1.15
CA ARG A 160 0.22 -40.68 1.20
C ARG A 160 -0.99 -41.15 0.40
N GLY A 161 -0.82 -42.13 -0.48
CA GLY A 161 -1.84 -42.55 -1.44
C GLY A 161 -1.93 -41.68 -2.70
N PHE A 162 -1.13 -40.61 -2.80
CA PHE A 162 -1.02 -39.77 -4.01
C PHE A 162 0.34 -39.05 -4.07
N VAL A 163 0.70 -38.54 -5.25
CA VAL A 163 1.87 -37.68 -5.46
C VAL A 163 1.63 -36.73 -6.64
N VAL A 164 2.02 -35.46 -6.50
CA VAL A 164 2.06 -34.50 -7.61
C VAL A 164 3.49 -34.47 -8.16
N LEU A 165 3.64 -34.71 -9.47
CA LEU A 165 4.94 -34.89 -10.11
C LEU A 165 5.51 -33.56 -10.59
N SER A 166 6.09 -32.75 -9.70
CA SER A 166 6.63 -31.42 -10.05
C SER A 166 7.67 -31.44 -11.19
N ARG A 167 8.35 -32.57 -11.41
CA ARG A 167 9.31 -32.78 -12.50
C ARG A 167 8.66 -32.91 -13.88
N VAL A 168 7.37 -33.23 -13.93
CA VAL A 168 6.62 -33.51 -15.17
C VAL A 168 5.55 -32.43 -15.36
N PRO A 169 5.94 -31.20 -15.75
CA PRO A 169 4.96 -30.17 -16.04
C PRO A 169 4.21 -30.50 -17.34
N SER A 170 2.95 -30.08 -17.41
CA SER A 170 2.21 -30.00 -18.66
C SER A 170 2.00 -28.53 -19.02
N THR A 171 2.01 -28.21 -20.30
CA THR A 171 1.80 -26.84 -20.79
C THR A 171 0.36 -26.38 -20.58
N THR A 172 -0.61 -27.29 -20.74
CA THR A 172 -2.03 -27.03 -20.51
C THR A 172 -2.71 -28.25 -19.89
N PHE A 173 -3.86 -28.04 -19.24
CA PHE A 173 -4.69 -29.15 -18.78
C PHE A 173 -5.14 -30.05 -19.94
N ALA A 174 -5.46 -29.47 -21.11
CA ALA A 174 -5.86 -30.23 -22.29
C ALA A 174 -4.74 -31.18 -22.79
N PHE A 175 -3.49 -30.70 -22.88
CA PHE A 175 -2.36 -31.57 -23.22
C PHE A 175 -2.10 -32.62 -22.15
N GLY A 176 -2.28 -32.29 -20.87
CA GLY A 176 -2.15 -33.26 -19.78
C GLY A 176 -3.19 -34.38 -19.87
N LEU A 177 -4.45 -34.04 -20.14
CA LEU A 177 -5.53 -35.00 -20.32
C LEU A 177 -5.36 -35.81 -21.61
N HIS A 178 -4.94 -35.17 -22.70
CA HIS A 178 -4.61 -35.86 -23.96
C HIS A 178 -3.46 -36.85 -23.76
N GLU A 179 -2.45 -36.50 -22.98
CA GLU A 179 -1.35 -37.38 -22.64
C GLU A 179 -1.83 -38.64 -21.90
N VAL A 180 -2.74 -38.50 -20.94
CA VAL A 180 -3.38 -39.62 -20.25
C VAL A 180 -4.18 -40.49 -21.24
N TYR A 181 -4.96 -39.86 -22.13
CA TYR A 181 -5.77 -40.53 -23.14
C TYR A 181 -4.92 -41.33 -24.14
N GLN A 182 -3.93 -40.70 -24.79
CA GLN A 182 -3.10 -41.36 -25.80
C GLN A 182 -2.21 -42.46 -25.22
N SER A 183 -1.86 -42.35 -23.92
CA SER A 183 -1.13 -43.38 -23.19
C SER A 183 -2.02 -44.48 -22.62
N GLN A 184 -3.34 -44.41 -22.83
CA GLN A 184 -4.33 -45.35 -22.31
C GLN A 184 -4.21 -45.56 -20.79
N LEU A 185 -3.94 -44.47 -20.07
CA LEU A 185 -3.84 -44.49 -18.60
C LEU A 185 -5.20 -44.21 -17.96
N PRO A 186 -5.44 -44.71 -16.73
CA PRO A 186 -6.63 -44.34 -15.96
C PRO A 186 -6.70 -42.83 -15.72
N LEU A 187 -7.90 -42.27 -15.88
CA LEU A 187 -8.15 -40.85 -15.82
C LEU A 187 -8.46 -40.36 -14.39
N TYR A 188 -7.78 -39.31 -13.95
CA TYR A 188 -8.16 -38.51 -12.78
C TYR A 188 -8.49 -37.09 -13.25
N VAL A 189 -9.74 -36.66 -13.02
CA VAL A 189 -10.19 -35.29 -13.34
C VAL A 189 -10.13 -34.46 -12.06
N SER A 190 -9.23 -33.49 -12.01
CA SER A 190 -9.11 -32.58 -10.87
C SER A 190 -10.12 -31.43 -10.95
N ALA A 191 -10.50 -30.90 -9.79
CA ALA A 191 -11.27 -29.65 -9.73
C ALA A 191 -10.51 -28.49 -10.40
N ASP A 192 -9.18 -28.45 -10.30
CA ASP A 192 -8.34 -27.43 -10.92
C ASP A 192 -8.51 -27.38 -12.45
N ALA A 193 -8.62 -28.54 -13.11
CA ALA A 193 -8.80 -28.61 -14.56
C ALA A 193 -10.15 -28.01 -14.99
N ILE A 194 -11.21 -28.28 -14.21
CA ILE A 194 -12.55 -27.75 -14.46
C ILE A 194 -12.62 -26.26 -14.14
N LEU A 195 -12.09 -25.83 -12.99
CA LEU A 195 -12.01 -24.42 -12.61
C LEU A 195 -11.21 -23.61 -13.63
N HIS A 196 -10.10 -24.13 -14.14
CA HIS A 196 -9.34 -23.50 -15.21
C HIS A 196 -10.15 -23.35 -16.50
N ALA A 197 -10.91 -24.38 -16.90
CA ALA A 197 -11.75 -24.29 -18.11
C ALA A 197 -12.82 -23.20 -17.95
N VAL A 198 -13.52 -23.16 -16.81
CA VAL A 198 -14.50 -22.11 -16.49
C VAL A 198 -13.83 -20.73 -16.46
N TYR A 199 -12.66 -20.63 -15.82
CA TYR A 199 -11.87 -19.41 -15.76
C TYR A 199 -11.52 -18.86 -17.14
N ALA A 200 -10.91 -19.67 -18.00
CA ALA A 200 -10.44 -19.24 -19.31
C ALA A 200 -11.62 -18.80 -20.20
N SER A 201 -12.73 -19.54 -20.16
CA SER A 201 -13.94 -19.16 -20.90
C SER A 201 -14.59 -17.89 -20.36
N ASN A 202 -14.64 -17.73 -19.03
CA ASN A 202 -15.22 -16.55 -18.40
C ASN A 202 -14.36 -15.29 -18.60
N ASP A 203 -13.03 -15.41 -18.55
CA ASP A 203 -12.08 -14.33 -18.83
C ASP A 203 -12.29 -13.80 -20.25
N ARG A 204 -12.41 -14.72 -21.23
CA ARG A 204 -12.71 -14.38 -22.63
C ARG A 204 -14.09 -13.74 -22.78
N LEU A 205 -15.12 -14.29 -22.12
CA LEU A 205 -16.49 -13.80 -22.19
C LEU A 205 -16.62 -12.37 -21.65
N ILE A 206 -16.00 -12.06 -20.50
CA ILE A 206 -16.00 -10.72 -19.92
C ILE A 206 -15.29 -9.75 -20.87
N ALA A 207 -14.12 -10.13 -21.41
CA ALA A 207 -13.41 -9.31 -22.38
C ALA A 207 -14.28 -9.01 -23.63
N ASP A 208 -15.03 -9.99 -24.14
CA ASP A 208 -15.92 -9.79 -25.29
C ASP A 208 -17.14 -8.92 -24.97
N ILE A 209 -17.74 -9.07 -23.79
CA ILE A 209 -18.81 -8.18 -23.30
C ILE A 209 -18.30 -6.74 -23.22
N GLU A 210 -17.12 -6.53 -22.65
CA GLU A 210 -16.56 -5.19 -22.49
C GLU A 210 -16.19 -4.56 -23.82
N ALA A 211 -15.51 -5.32 -24.69
CA ALA A 211 -15.10 -4.86 -26.01
C ALA A 211 -16.31 -4.57 -26.92
N GLY A 212 -17.27 -5.49 -26.98
CA GLY A 212 -18.38 -5.44 -27.94
C GLY A 212 -19.63 -4.72 -27.44
N LEU A 213 -19.87 -4.67 -26.13
CA LEU A 213 -21.10 -4.10 -25.57
C LEU A 213 -20.89 -2.86 -24.71
N LEU A 214 -19.83 -2.81 -23.88
CA LEU A 214 -19.69 -1.76 -22.86
C LEU A 214 -18.82 -0.58 -23.30
N ARG A 215 -17.75 -0.82 -24.06
CA ARG A 215 -16.79 0.21 -24.46
C ARG A 215 -17.47 1.36 -25.22
N ASP A 216 -18.28 1.05 -26.23
CA ASP A 216 -18.94 2.06 -27.03
C ASP A 216 -20.07 2.78 -26.28
N ARG A 217 -20.75 2.08 -25.36
CA ARG A 217 -21.73 2.72 -24.44
C ARG A 217 -21.05 3.75 -23.58
N LEU A 218 -19.88 3.41 -23.03
CA LEU A 218 -19.10 4.34 -22.21
C LEU A 218 -18.65 5.55 -23.04
N GLY A 219 -18.13 5.31 -24.25
CA GLY A 219 -17.73 6.38 -25.17
C GLY A 219 -18.86 7.34 -25.51
N ARG A 220 -20.05 6.81 -25.83
CA ARG A 220 -21.25 7.63 -26.11
C ARG A 220 -21.70 8.43 -24.89
N ALA A 221 -21.80 7.80 -23.72
CA ALA A 221 -22.21 8.48 -22.49
C ALA A 221 -21.26 9.63 -22.14
N LEU A 222 -19.95 9.37 -22.13
CA LEU A 222 -18.93 10.40 -21.84
C LEU A 222 -18.94 11.51 -22.88
N SER A 223 -19.10 11.18 -24.17
CA SER A 223 -19.17 12.19 -25.23
C SER A 223 -20.42 13.05 -25.08
N ALA A 224 -21.58 12.46 -24.82
CA ALA A 224 -22.83 13.19 -24.62
C ALA A 224 -22.74 14.15 -23.42
N MET A 225 -22.21 13.67 -22.30
CA MET A 225 -21.99 14.49 -21.10
C MET A 225 -21.01 15.64 -21.36
N HIS A 226 -19.87 15.37 -22.01
CA HIS A 226 -18.86 16.40 -22.31
C HIS A 226 -19.42 17.47 -23.27
N CYS A 227 -20.24 17.09 -24.25
CA CYS A 227 -20.90 18.05 -25.15
C CYS A 227 -22.01 18.84 -24.45
N ALA A 228 -22.78 18.20 -23.56
CA ALA A 228 -23.79 18.89 -22.77
C ALA A 228 -23.16 19.89 -21.79
N LEU A 229 -21.95 19.62 -21.27
CA LEU A 229 -21.20 20.55 -20.43
C LEU A 229 -20.79 21.80 -21.20
N ALA A 230 -20.32 21.64 -22.45
CA ALA A 230 -20.03 22.79 -23.33
C ALA A 230 -21.27 23.69 -23.54
N ALA A 231 -22.46 23.09 -23.53
CA ALA A 231 -23.73 23.78 -23.71
C ALA A 231 -24.39 24.26 -22.39
N SER A 232 -23.83 23.95 -21.22
CA SER A 232 -24.51 24.22 -19.93
C SER A 232 -24.47 25.68 -19.49
N GLY A 233 -23.58 26.50 -20.06
CA GLY A 233 -23.40 27.90 -19.62
C GLY A 233 -23.21 28.01 -18.10
N ASP A 234 -23.95 28.93 -17.47
CA ASP A 234 -23.89 29.20 -16.02
C ASP A 234 -24.78 28.26 -15.17
N THR A 235 -25.19 27.11 -15.71
CA THR A 235 -26.02 26.13 -14.97
C THR A 235 -25.35 25.65 -13.69
N TYR A 236 -24.02 25.48 -13.72
CA TYR A 236 -23.20 25.11 -12.56
C TYR A 236 -22.18 26.20 -12.25
N PRO A 237 -21.74 26.37 -10.99
CA PRO A 237 -20.63 27.26 -10.65
C PRO A 237 -19.37 26.95 -11.45
N LEU A 238 -18.59 27.97 -11.82
CA LEU A 238 -17.44 27.81 -12.72
C LEU A 238 -16.43 26.75 -12.24
N ASP A 239 -16.13 26.74 -10.95
CA ASP A 239 -15.23 25.76 -10.33
C ASP A 239 -15.72 24.32 -10.50
N ILE A 240 -17.02 24.09 -10.31
CA ILE A 240 -17.69 22.80 -10.50
C ILE A 240 -17.65 22.40 -11.98
N SER A 241 -17.95 23.33 -12.88
CA SER A 241 -17.87 23.09 -14.34
C SER A 241 -16.46 22.68 -14.76
N ARG A 242 -15.40 23.34 -14.24
CA ARG A 242 -14.00 22.99 -14.50
C ARG A 242 -13.64 21.60 -13.96
N ASP A 243 -14.10 21.27 -12.76
CA ASP A 243 -13.85 19.95 -12.14
C ASP A 243 -14.48 18.81 -12.95
N ILE A 244 -15.71 19.00 -13.45
CA ILE A 244 -16.40 18.03 -14.31
C ILE A 244 -15.69 17.92 -15.67
N ASP A 245 -15.27 19.05 -16.26
CA ASP A 245 -14.53 19.08 -17.52
C ASP A 245 -13.22 18.28 -17.42
N ILE A 246 -12.46 18.46 -16.33
CA ILE A 246 -11.25 17.67 -16.04
C ILE A 246 -11.61 16.19 -15.93
N TYR A 247 -12.60 15.84 -15.10
CA TYR A 247 -13.00 14.46 -14.85
C TYR A 247 -13.41 13.71 -16.13
N LEU A 248 -14.24 14.34 -16.96
CA LEU A 248 -14.71 13.77 -18.22
C LEU A 248 -13.61 13.74 -19.29
N THR A 249 -12.80 14.79 -19.41
CA THR A 249 -11.76 14.85 -20.44
C THR A 249 -10.64 13.84 -20.18
N VAL A 250 -10.26 13.61 -18.91
CA VAL A 250 -9.34 12.52 -18.54
C VAL A 250 -9.92 11.17 -18.95
N ALA A 251 -11.17 10.88 -18.58
CA ALA A 251 -11.82 9.61 -18.92
C ALA A 251 -11.88 9.39 -20.44
N ARG A 252 -12.27 10.41 -21.20
CA ARG A 252 -12.34 10.37 -22.67
C ARG A 252 -10.98 10.17 -23.30
N SER A 253 -9.95 10.87 -22.81
CA SER A 253 -8.58 10.73 -23.32
C SER A 253 -7.99 9.35 -23.02
N LEU A 254 -8.28 8.78 -21.85
CA LEU A 254 -7.89 7.42 -21.51
C LEU A 254 -8.59 6.37 -22.38
N LEU A 255 -9.88 6.56 -22.67
CA LEU A 255 -10.69 5.63 -23.46
C LEU A 255 -10.31 5.63 -24.95
N ALA A 256 -10.03 6.82 -25.49
CA ALA A 256 -9.57 7.02 -26.87
C ALA A 256 -8.08 6.67 -27.05
N ASP A 257 -7.33 6.58 -25.94
CA ASP A 257 -5.86 6.46 -25.89
C ASP A 257 -5.10 7.63 -26.54
N GLU A 258 -5.78 8.76 -26.74
CA GLU A 258 -5.27 9.99 -27.34
C GLU A 258 -5.76 11.22 -26.56
N ALA A 259 -5.14 12.38 -26.76
CA ALA A 259 -5.58 13.61 -26.11
C ALA A 259 -6.90 14.11 -26.72
N VAL A 260 -7.95 14.15 -25.91
CA VAL A 260 -9.23 14.77 -26.28
C VAL A 260 -9.23 16.21 -25.75
N PRO A 261 -9.53 17.23 -26.57
CA PRO A 261 -9.59 18.62 -26.11
C PRO A 261 -10.67 18.84 -25.03
N SER A 262 -10.33 19.59 -24.00
CA SER A 262 -11.29 20.07 -22.99
C SER A 262 -12.22 21.13 -23.58
N VAL A 263 -13.47 21.20 -23.07
CA VAL A 263 -14.44 22.22 -23.51
C VAL A 263 -14.34 23.54 -22.72
N LEU A 264 -13.66 23.53 -21.57
CA LEU A 264 -13.42 24.72 -20.71
C LEU A 264 -11.95 25.13 -20.58
N GLY A 265 -11.06 24.56 -21.40
CA GLY A 265 -9.63 24.92 -21.45
C GLY A 265 -8.79 24.39 -20.28
N THR A 266 -9.11 23.21 -19.76
CA THR A 266 -8.38 22.49 -18.68
C THR A 266 -7.35 21.47 -19.23
N ASP A 267 -6.92 21.65 -20.49
CA ASP A 267 -6.07 20.69 -21.22
C ASP A 267 -4.74 20.37 -20.49
N ALA A 268 -4.16 21.35 -19.79
CA ALA A 268 -2.90 21.19 -19.08
C ALA A 268 -3.05 20.27 -17.85
N GLU A 269 -4.07 20.52 -17.03
CA GLU A 269 -4.40 19.68 -15.87
C GLU A 269 -4.77 18.26 -16.31
N VAL A 270 -5.57 18.13 -17.38
CA VAL A 270 -5.95 16.84 -17.95
C VAL A 270 -4.72 16.05 -18.42
N SER A 271 -3.80 16.67 -19.17
CA SER A 271 -2.61 16.00 -19.69
C SER A 271 -1.75 15.41 -18.58
N ALA A 272 -1.58 16.15 -17.47
CA ALA A 272 -0.87 15.66 -16.30
C ALA A 272 -1.53 14.42 -15.66
N LEU A 273 -2.85 14.46 -15.47
CA LEU A 273 -3.61 13.36 -14.87
C LEU A 273 -3.63 12.12 -15.79
N VAL A 274 -3.77 12.31 -17.11
CA VAL A 274 -3.65 11.23 -18.11
C VAL A 274 -2.24 10.64 -18.08
N GLY A 275 -1.21 11.47 -17.98
CA GLY A 275 0.18 11.02 -17.84
C GLY A 275 0.38 10.14 -16.61
N ALA A 276 -0.10 10.58 -15.44
CA ALA A 276 -0.03 9.81 -14.20
C ALA A 276 -0.82 8.48 -14.29
N ALA A 277 -2.02 8.52 -14.87
CA ALA A 277 -2.85 7.35 -15.13
C ALA A 277 -2.18 6.32 -16.05
N LYS A 278 -1.50 6.77 -17.12
CA LYS A 278 -0.78 5.88 -18.03
C LYS A 278 0.51 5.34 -17.42
N ALA A 279 1.18 6.10 -16.56
CA ALA A 279 2.40 5.69 -15.87
C ALA A 279 2.15 4.61 -14.80
N GLY A 280 1.06 4.72 -14.04
CA GLY A 280 0.59 3.67 -13.13
C GLY A 280 1.58 3.26 -12.01
N ALA A 281 2.38 4.21 -11.51
CA ALA A 281 3.60 3.87 -10.77
C ALA A 281 3.52 3.96 -9.24
N ALA A 282 2.64 4.80 -8.66
CA ALA A 282 2.64 5.04 -7.21
C ALA A 282 1.31 5.61 -6.66
N LEU A 283 1.20 5.61 -5.33
CA LEU A 283 0.26 6.48 -4.63
C LEU A 283 0.82 7.91 -4.62
N ALA A 284 0.01 8.90 -4.99
CA ALA A 284 0.46 10.30 -5.02
C ALA A 284 -0.64 11.24 -4.54
N GLN A 285 -0.23 12.34 -3.91
CA GLN A 285 -1.14 13.44 -3.59
C GLN A 285 -1.40 14.28 -4.83
N VAL A 286 -2.67 14.60 -5.03
CA VAL A 286 -3.16 15.38 -6.17
C VAL A 286 -4.18 16.38 -5.65
N ASP A 287 -4.07 17.64 -6.05
CA ASP A 287 -5.10 18.64 -5.79
C ASP A 287 -6.20 18.51 -6.84
N LEU A 288 -7.38 18.06 -6.40
CA LEU A 288 -8.53 17.84 -7.26
C LEU A 288 -9.82 18.08 -6.46
N PHE A 289 -10.83 18.68 -7.08
CA PHE A 289 -12.12 19.00 -6.43
C PHE A 289 -11.97 19.92 -5.21
N GLY A 290 -10.99 20.84 -5.27
CA GLY A 290 -10.74 21.84 -4.23
C GLY A 290 -10.03 21.33 -2.96
N ARG A 291 -9.42 20.15 -2.99
CA ARG A 291 -8.54 19.68 -1.91
C ARG A 291 -7.42 18.77 -2.42
N SER A 292 -6.41 18.59 -1.56
CA SER A 292 -5.44 17.51 -1.73
C SER A 292 -6.06 16.17 -1.37
N ARG A 293 -5.81 15.15 -2.19
CA ARG A 293 -6.27 13.78 -1.99
C ARG A 293 -5.22 12.79 -2.47
N LEU A 294 -5.19 11.62 -1.86
CA LEU A 294 -4.32 10.54 -2.30
C LEU A 294 -4.98 9.70 -3.38
N ILE A 295 -4.34 9.57 -4.53
CA ILE A 295 -4.76 8.69 -5.62
C ILE A 295 -3.76 7.56 -5.76
N ASP A 296 -4.25 6.33 -5.78
CA ASP A 296 -3.46 5.16 -6.12
C ASP A 296 -3.44 4.95 -7.64
N TRP A 297 -2.41 5.50 -8.30
CA TRP A 297 -2.27 5.39 -9.75
C TRP A 297 -1.95 3.97 -10.20
N THR A 298 -1.42 3.11 -9.33
CA THR A 298 -1.09 1.72 -9.68
C THR A 298 -2.33 0.91 -10.05
N GLN A 299 -3.51 1.33 -9.58
CA GLN A 299 -4.79 0.71 -9.93
C GLN A 299 -5.12 0.83 -11.41
N LEU A 300 -4.63 1.86 -12.10
CA LEU A 300 -4.87 2.08 -13.53
C LEU A 300 -3.95 1.26 -14.43
N THR A 301 -3.02 0.48 -13.86
CA THR A 301 -2.19 -0.46 -14.63
C THR A 301 -3.04 -1.64 -15.14
N PRO A 302 -3.17 -1.82 -16.47
CA PRO A 302 -3.89 -2.94 -17.05
C PRO A 302 -3.30 -4.29 -16.60
N ARG A 303 -4.18 -5.23 -16.25
CA ARG A 303 -3.82 -6.55 -15.70
C ARG A 303 -4.85 -7.59 -16.12
N GLY A 304 -4.50 -8.87 -16.09
CA GLY A 304 -5.34 -9.92 -16.68
C GLY A 304 -5.59 -9.71 -18.17
N HIS A 305 -6.81 -9.97 -18.67
CA HIS A 305 -7.13 -9.80 -20.10
C HIS A 305 -7.01 -8.36 -20.62
N TYR A 306 -6.85 -7.37 -19.74
CA TYR A 306 -6.58 -5.97 -20.13
C TYR A 306 -5.12 -5.71 -20.51
N ALA A 307 -4.21 -6.59 -20.10
CA ALA A 307 -2.76 -6.42 -20.32
C ALA A 307 -2.30 -6.79 -21.74
N ASP A 308 -3.19 -7.33 -22.58
CA ASP A 308 -2.85 -7.84 -23.91
C ASP A 308 -2.10 -6.77 -24.75
N PRO A 309 -0.85 -7.06 -25.18
CA PRO A 309 -0.14 -6.19 -26.11
C PRO A 309 -0.85 -6.17 -27.47
N ALA A 310 -0.57 -5.15 -28.29
CA ALA A 310 -1.06 -5.13 -29.68
C ALA A 310 -0.64 -6.44 -30.38
N PRO A 311 -1.47 -7.00 -31.27
CA PRO A 311 -0.97 -7.98 -32.22
C PRO A 311 0.23 -7.36 -32.94
N SER A 312 1.40 -8.00 -32.88
CA SER A 312 2.57 -7.54 -33.61
C SER A 312 2.28 -7.61 -35.12
N ALA A 313 2.72 -6.61 -35.87
CA ALA A 313 2.66 -6.64 -37.35
C ALA A 313 3.41 -7.84 -37.94
N ASP A 314 4.30 -8.47 -37.15
CA ASP A 314 5.14 -9.61 -37.52
C ASP A 314 4.63 -10.96 -36.97
N ALA A 315 3.36 -11.06 -36.55
CA ALA A 315 2.75 -12.34 -36.17
C ALA A 315 2.52 -13.24 -37.40
N THR A 316 3.62 -13.70 -38.00
CA THR A 316 3.66 -14.69 -39.08
C THR A 316 3.30 -16.10 -38.62
N ASN A 317 3.11 -16.30 -37.30
CA ASN A 317 2.52 -17.50 -36.71
C ASN A 317 1.03 -17.30 -36.38
N ALA A 318 0.29 -16.69 -37.30
CA ALA A 318 -1.17 -16.76 -37.35
C ALA A 318 -1.61 -18.20 -37.65
N THR A 319 -1.53 -19.07 -36.64
CA THR A 319 -2.24 -20.37 -36.63
C THR A 319 -3.31 -20.44 -35.55
N GLU A 320 -3.51 -19.38 -34.77
CA GLU A 320 -4.67 -19.24 -33.88
C GLU A 320 -5.69 -18.30 -34.53
N GLY A 321 -6.58 -18.88 -35.34
CA GLY A 321 -7.62 -18.21 -36.13
C GLY A 321 -8.77 -17.59 -35.31
N GLY A 322 -8.45 -16.77 -34.31
CA GLY A 322 -9.42 -15.91 -33.62
C GLY A 322 -9.44 -14.49 -34.20
N PRO A 323 -10.60 -13.81 -34.24
CA PRO A 323 -10.65 -12.42 -34.71
C PRO A 323 -9.79 -11.51 -33.84
N ALA A 324 -9.10 -10.55 -34.47
CA ALA A 324 -8.31 -9.54 -33.78
C ALA A 324 -9.20 -8.74 -32.82
N ARG A 325 -8.88 -8.76 -31.52
CA ARG A 325 -9.65 -8.06 -30.49
C ARG A 325 -9.30 -6.58 -30.42
N PRO A 326 -10.26 -5.70 -30.07
CA PRO A 326 -9.93 -4.34 -29.66
C PRO A 326 -9.04 -4.37 -28.42
N ARG A 327 -8.01 -3.53 -28.39
CA ARG A 327 -7.19 -3.35 -27.17
C ARG A 327 -8.10 -2.83 -26.05
N LEU A 328 -8.17 -3.57 -24.93
CA LEU A 328 -8.98 -3.19 -23.77
C LEU A 328 -8.22 -2.33 -22.75
N ALA A 329 -6.89 -2.19 -22.86
CA ALA A 329 -6.12 -1.32 -21.97
C ALA A 329 -6.65 0.13 -21.88
N PRO A 330 -7.07 0.80 -22.98
CA PRO A 330 -7.72 2.12 -22.90
C PRO A 330 -9.04 2.10 -22.14
N PHE A 331 -9.89 1.09 -22.41
CA PHE A 331 -11.15 0.89 -21.71
C PHE A 331 -10.93 0.67 -20.20
N PHE A 332 -9.99 -0.20 -19.83
CA PHE A 332 -9.63 -0.46 -18.44
C PHE A 332 -9.25 0.81 -17.70
N ARG A 333 -8.35 1.63 -18.25
CA ARG A 333 -7.91 2.87 -17.59
C ARG A 333 -9.05 3.86 -17.39
N ALA A 334 -9.86 4.06 -18.42
CA ALA A 334 -11.02 4.95 -18.36
C ALA A 334 -12.07 4.44 -17.36
N ALA A 335 -12.43 3.17 -17.43
CA ALA A 335 -13.40 2.56 -16.52
C ALA A 335 -12.88 2.53 -15.08
N MET A 336 -11.59 2.25 -14.85
CA MET A 336 -10.98 2.27 -13.53
C MET A 336 -10.94 3.69 -12.94
N TRP A 337 -10.61 4.71 -13.75
CA TRP A 337 -10.72 6.12 -13.36
C TRP A 337 -12.14 6.45 -12.89
N LEU A 338 -13.15 6.07 -13.67
CA LEU A 338 -14.55 6.36 -13.40
C LEU A 338 -15.16 5.53 -12.26
N ALA A 339 -14.61 4.35 -12.01
CA ALA A 339 -15.03 3.46 -10.93
C ALA A 339 -14.35 3.81 -9.61
N ARG A 340 -13.12 4.32 -9.62
CA ARG A 340 -12.36 4.55 -8.38
C ARG A 340 -12.27 5.99 -7.95
N LEU A 341 -12.12 6.95 -8.87
CA LEU A 341 -12.05 8.34 -8.45
C LEU A 341 -13.42 8.79 -7.95
N GLU A 342 -13.48 9.03 -6.64
CA GLU A 342 -14.69 9.26 -5.90
C GLU A 342 -14.88 10.73 -5.49
N TRP A 343 -16.12 11.14 -5.28
CA TRP A 343 -16.46 12.38 -4.59
C TRP A 343 -16.92 12.06 -3.18
N ASN A 344 -16.35 12.74 -2.18
CA ASN A 344 -16.81 12.64 -0.80
C ASN A 344 -18.10 13.45 -0.61
N LEU A 345 -19.23 12.76 -0.34
CA LEU A 345 -20.54 13.39 -0.18
C LEU A 345 -20.84 13.76 1.27
N VAL A 346 -20.60 12.82 2.19
CA VAL A 346 -20.80 13.03 3.63
C VAL A 346 -19.64 12.40 4.36
N SER A 347 -18.83 13.26 4.99
CA SER A 347 -17.75 12.82 5.86
C SER A 347 -18.31 12.13 7.11
N ARG A 348 -17.66 11.04 7.53
CA ARG A 348 -18.01 10.32 8.77
C ARG A 348 -16.83 10.35 9.74
N SER A 349 -16.13 9.22 9.92
CA SER A 349 -14.90 9.21 10.72
C SER A 349 -13.79 10.03 10.06
N SER A 350 -13.73 10.01 8.72
CA SER A 350 -12.81 10.80 7.91
C SER A 350 -13.40 11.05 6.52
N ARG A 351 -12.77 11.93 5.74
CA ARG A 351 -12.97 12.08 4.29
C ARG A 351 -12.37 10.89 3.53
N SER A 352 -12.86 10.62 2.33
CA SER A 352 -12.28 9.61 1.45
C SER A 352 -10.92 10.05 0.88
N SER A 353 -10.03 9.09 0.62
CA SER A 353 -8.71 9.36 0.01
C SER A 353 -7.88 10.38 0.81
N GLN A 354 -8.04 10.37 2.14
CA GLN A 354 -7.29 11.19 3.08
C GLN A 354 -6.24 10.31 3.77
N GLN A 355 -5.00 10.79 3.87
CA GLN A 355 -3.96 10.17 4.71
C GLN A 355 -3.81 10.89 6.05
N GLY A 356 -3.25 10.19 7.03
CA GLY A 356 -2.87 10.78 8.31
C GLY A 356 -4.03 10.77 9.29
N ALA A 357 -4.23 11.89 9.99
CA ALA A 357 -5.24 11.98 11.04
C ALA A 357 -6.67 11.92 10.49
N LEU A 358 -7.58 11.37 11.30
CA LEU A 358 -9.03 11.43 11.06
C LEU A 358 -9.48 12.88 10.88
N ASP A 359 -10.09 13.18 9.73
CA ASP A 359 -10.64 14.50 9.42
C ASP A 359 -12.11 14.38 9.01
N PRO A 360 -13.06 14.60 9.93
CA PRO A 360 -14.49 14.48 9.65
C PRO A 360 -15.08 15.74 9.01
N ARG A 361 -14.28 16.77 8.68
CA ARG A 361 -14.81 17.98 8.04
C ARG A 361 -15.42 17.63 6.68
N GLU A 362 -16.49 18.34 6.35
CA GLU A 362 -17.23 18.13 5.12
C GLU A 362 -16.52 18.70 3.90
N THR A 363 -16.91 18.19 2.73
CA THR A 363 -16.37 18.58 1.41
C THR A 363 -17.50 19.01 0.47
N PRO A 364 -18.15 20.17 0.70
CA PRO A 364 -19.32 20.58 -0.08
C PRO A 364 -19.06 20.64 -1.59
N ARG A 365 -17.87 21.08 -2.01
CA ARG A 365 -17.50 21.15 -3.44
C ARG A 365 -17.62 19.79 -4.13
N GLU A 366 -17.02 18.74 -3.58
CA GLU A 366 -17.11 17.38 -4.12
C GLU A 366 -18.56 16.85 -4.15
N ALA A 367 -19.34 17.14 -3.11
CA ALA A 367 -20.74 16.74 -3.08
C ALA A 367 -21.55 17.40 -4.21
N ILE A 368 -21.24 18.65 -4.54
CA ILE A 368 -21.85 19.38 -5.66
C ILE A 368 -21.29 18.92 -7.00
N ASP A 369 -20.00 18.58 -7.12
CA ASP A 369 -19.43 17.98 -8.32
C ASP A 369 -20.18 16.69 -8.67
N ALA A 370 -20.38 15.80 -7.70
CA ALA A 370 -21.14 14.55 -7.89
C ALA A 370 -22.58 14.81 -8.34
N LEU A 371 -23.26 15.76 -7.69
CA LEU A 371 -24.64 16.12 -8.02
C LEU A 371 -24.74 16.74 -9.43
N ALA A 372 -23.76 17.54 -9.82
CA ALA A 372 -23.68 18.17 -11.13
C ALA A 372 -23.35 17.14 -12.23
N VAL A 373 -22.50 16.15 -11.96
CA VAL A 373 -22.28 15.01 -12.87
C VAL A 373 -23.57 14.23 -13.07
N ALA A 374 -24.35 14.00 -12.01
CA ALA A 374 -25.63 13.30 -12.11
C ALA A 374 -26.67 14.11 -12.91
N ASP A 375 -26.82 15.40 -12.61
CA ASP A 375 -27.70 16.31 -13.36
C ASP A 375 -27.30 16.42 -14.84
N LEU A 376 -26.00 16.48 -15.11
CA LEU A 376 -25.44 16.51 -16.46
C LEU A 376 -25.71 15.20 -17.22
N ALA A 377 -25.58 14.05 -16.57
CA ALA A 377 -25.87 12.75 -17.17
C ALA A 377 -27.35 12.62 -17.58
N GLU A 378 -28.27 13.14 -16.76
CA GLU A 378 -29.70 13.21 -17.08
C GLU A 378 -29.96 14.13 -18.28
N ARG A 379 -29.45 15.36 -18.25
CA ARG A 379 -29.62 16.35 -19.33
C ARG A 379 -29.01 15.91 -20.66
N ALA A 380 -27.88 15.21 -20.60
CA ALA A 380 -27.19 14.69 -21.78
C ALA A 380 -27.87 13.46 -22.39
N GLY A 381 -28.87 12.87 -21.72
CA GLY A 381 -29.46 11.60 -22.13
C GLY A 381 -28.49 10.42 -22.02
N ALA A 382 -27.50 10.51 -21.12
CA ALA A 382 -26.45 9.51 -20.94
C ALA A 382 -26.89 8.32 -20.05
N LEU A 383 -27.98 8.48 -19.29
CA LEU A 383 -28.46 7.48 -18.34
C LEU A 383 -28.67 6.08 -18.94
N PRO A 384 -29.28 5.89 -20.13
CA PRO A 384 -29.49 4.54 -20.67
C PRO A 384 -28.18 3.76 -20.93
N ASP A 385 -27.12 4.45 -21.36
CA ASP A 385 -25.82 3.82 -21.58
C ASP A 385 -25.08 3.56 -20.25
N LEU A 386 -25.17 4.48 -19.29
CA LEU A 386 -24.61 4.29 -17.93
C LEU A 386 -25.32 3.16 -17.17
N ASP A 387 -26.65 3.10 -17.22
CA ASP A 387 -27.48 2.06 -16.59
C ASP A 387 -27.21 0.68 -17.18
N ALA A 388 -26.96 0.60 -18.50
CA ALA A 388 -26.58 -0.65 -19.14
C ALA A 388 -25.22 -1.17 -18.64
N ILE A 389 -24.25 -0.28 -18.43
CA ILE A 389 -22.94 -0.63 -17.88
C ILE A 389 -23.09 -1.05 -16.40
N ASP A 390 -23.81 -0.26 -15.60
CA ASP A 390 -24.03 -0.56 -14.18
C ASP A 390 -24.76 -1.89 -13.99
N ARG A 391 -25.78 -2.17 -14.81
CA ARG A 391 -26.48 -3.46 -14.82
C ARG A 391 -25.55 -4.61 -15.19
N ALA A 392 -24.72 -4.46 -16.22
CA ALA A 392 -23.77 -5.49 -16.63
C ALA A 392 -22.79 -5.81 -15.50
N TRP A 393 -22.18 -4.80 -14.89
CA TRP A 393 -21.28 -4.98 -13.75
C TRP A 393 -22.00 -5.55 -12.53
N THR A 394 -23.26 -5.19 -12.31
CA THR A 394 -24.07 -5.74 -11.21
C THR A 394 -24.34 -7.23 -11.39
N LEU A 395 -24.69 -7.67 -12.60
CA LEU A 395 -24.90 -9.08 -12.92
C LEU A 395 -23.60 -9.89 -12.89
N LEU A 396 -22.47 -9.24 -13.18
CA LEU A 396 -21.16 -9.89 -13.22
C LEU A 396 -20.52 -10.00 -11.82
N ALA A 397 -20.52 -8.93 -11.03
CA ALA A 397 -19.70 -8.81 -9.81
C ALA A 397 -20.47 -8.30 -8.58
N GLY A 398 -21.80 -8.20 -8.65
CA GLY A 398 -22.63 -7.80 -7.52
C GLY A 398 -22.75 -6.27 -7.40
N ARG A 399 -23.23 -5.80 -6.25
CA ARG A 399 -23.66 -4.40 -6.10
C ARG A 399 -22.52 -3.48 -5.67
N ARG A 400 -22.70 -2.18 -5.96
CA ARG A 400 -21.90 -1.09 -5.40
C ARG A 400 -22.49 -0.62 -4.07
N GLU A 401 -21.66 -0.05 -3.19
CA GLU A 401 -22.10 0.50 -1.89
C GLU A 401 -22.07 2.04 -1.85
N ASP A 402 -21.38 2.66 -2.81
CA ASP A 402 -21.38 4.11 -2.98
C ASP A 402 -22.70 4.60 -3.63
N VAL A 403 -22.95 5.90 -3.54
CA VAL A 403 -24.14 6.53 -4.09
C VAL A 403 -24.01 6.57 -5.62
N SER A 404 -24.88 5.84 -6.31
CA SER A 404 -24.91 5.82 -7.78
C SER A 404 -25.44 7.13 -8.38
N ILE A 405 -25.27 7.33 -9.70
CA ILE A 405 -25.87 8.46 -10.41
C ILE A 405 -27.40 8.46 -10.28
N ALA A 406 -28.03 7.29 -10.42
CA ALA A 406 -29.47 7.15 -10.23
C ALA A 406 -29.88 7.49 -8.78
N ASP A 407 -29.09 7.09 -7.79
CA ASP A 407 -29.33 7.46 -6.39
C ASP A 407 -29.17 8.96 -6.15
N LEU A 408 -28.15 9.60 -6.72
CA LEU A 408 -27.96 11.05 -6.63
C LEU A 408 -29.16 11.80 -7.20
N LEU A 409 -29.70 11.39 -8.35
CA LEU A 409 -30.91 11.98 -8.94
C LEU A 409 -32.14 11.77 -8.04
N ARG A 410 -32.31 10.57 -7.45
CA ARG A 410 -33.38 10.30 -6.49
C ARG A 410 -33.24 11.16 -5.22
N LEU A 411 -32.03 11.30 -4.71
CA LEU A 411 -31.74 12.13 -3.53
C LEU A 411 -31.96 13.61 -3.83
N LYS A 412 -31.56 14.09 -5.01
CA LYS A 412 -31.84 15.45 -5.50
C LYS A 412 -33.34 15.74 -5.48
N GLN A 413 -34.14 14.82 -6.02
CA GLN A 413 -35.60 14.94 -6.04
C GLN A 413 -36.20 14.88 -4.62
N LYS A 414 -35.76 13.92 -3.80
CA LYS A 414 -36.19 13.75 -2.40
C LYS A 414 -35.90 14.99 -1.56
N ALA A 415 -34.75 15.62 -1.78
CA ALA A 415 -34.29 16.81 -1.07
C ALA A 415 -34.89 18.12 -1.61
N GLY A 416 -35.62 18.08 -2.73
CA GLY A 416 -36.16 19.29 -3.37
C GLY A 416 -35.08 20.23 -3.92
N ILE A 417 -33.93 19.70 -4.32
CA ILE A 417 -32.80 20.50 -4.81
C ILE A 417 -33.10 20.97 -6.24
N ALA A 418 -33.43 22.25 -6.38
CA ALA A 418 -33.71 22.87 -7.68
C ALA A 418 -32.44 23.37 -8.40
N ARG A 419 -31.47 23.90 -7.64
CA ARG A 419 -30.21 24.45 -8.15
C ARG A 419 -29.03 23.63 -7.61
N VAL A 420 -28.11 23.26 -8.50
CA VAL A 420 -26.90 22.49 -8.15
C VAL A 420 -25.76 23.46 -7.88
N ASP A 421 -25.71 23.98 -6.66
CA ASP A 421 -24.66 24.86 -6.15
C ASP A 421 -24.31 24.51 -4.70
N LEU A 422 -23.36 25.22 -4.09
CA LEU A 422 -22.91 24.96 -2.72
C LEU A 422 -24.05 25.04 -1.68
N GLY A 423 -25.13 25.75 -1.95
CA GLY A 423 -26.30 25.82 -1.07
C GLY A 423 -27.10 24.52 -1.01
N ALA A 424 -26.93 23.62 -1.99
CA ALA A 424 -27.59 22.31 -2.02
C ALA A 424 -26.95 21.27 -1.08
N PHE A 425 -25.75 21.54 -0.56
CA PHE A 425 -24.98 20.57 0.22
C PHE A 425 -25.74 20.07 1.46
N ASP A 426 -26.25 20.97 2.28
CA ASP A 426 -26.93 20.60 3.53
C ASP A 426 -28.19 19.77 3.27
N ALA A 427 -28.93 20.08 2.20
CA ALA A 427 -30.11 19.33 1.79
C ALA A 427 -29.74 17.93 1.29
N LEU A 428 -28.67 17.80 0.50
CA LEU A 428 -28.16 16.50 0.03
C LEU A 428 -27.67 15.65 1.21
N LYS A 429 -26.86 16.23 2.10
CA LYS A 429 -26.38 15.57 3.32
C LYS A 429 -27.53 15.09 4.21
N ALA A 430 -28.54 15.93 4.42
CA ALA A 430 -29.73 15.55 5.18
C ALA A 430 -30.52 14.41 4.51
N ALA A 431 -30.62 14.41 3.18
CA ALA A 431 -31.31 13.36 2.44
C ALA A 431 -30.59 12.01 2.45
N ILE A 432 -29.24 12.02 2.51
CA ILE A 432 -28.38 10.84 2.69
C ILE A 432 -28.49 10.30 4.13
N GLY A 433 -28.40 11.18 5.13
CA GLY A 433 -28.48 10.78 6.53
C GLY A 433 -27.46 9.69 6.90
N ASN A 434 -27.97 8.55 7.39
CA ASN A 434 -27.13 7.39 7.73
C ASN A 434 -27.09 6.31 6.63
N ASP A 435 -27.81 6.49 5.53
CA ASP A 435 -27.82 5.54 4.41
C ASP A 435 -26.44 5.45 3.73
N PHE A 436 -26.26 4.47 2.84
CA PHE A 436 -25.00 4.25 2.10
C PHE A 436 -23.77 4.05 3.02
N GLU A 437 -23.96 3.31 4.11
CA GLU A 437 -22.84 2.85 4.92
C GLU A 437 -22.02 1.82 4.14
N ARG A 438 -20.72 2.08 4.01
CA ARG A 438 -19.80 1.20 3.31
C ARG A 438 -19.17 0.20 4.27
N THR A 439 -19.08 -1.04 3.83
CA THR A 439 -18.51 -2.14 4.61
C THR A 439 -17.03 -2.37 4.31
N ALA A 440 -16.60 -2.05 3.08
CA ALA A 440 -15.22 -2.21 2.64
C ALA A 440 -14.51 -0.88 2.38
N ARG A 441 -13.24 -0.81 2.82
CA ARG A 441 -12.31 0.27 2.44
C ARG A 441 -11.83 0.00 1.02
N THR A 442 -12.23 0.83 0.05
CA THR A 442 -11.83 0.65 -1.36
C THR A 442 -10.89 1.74 -1.87
N HIS A 443 -10.42 2.58 -0.94
CA HIS A 443 -9.61 3.78 -1.13
C HIS A 443 -8.64 3.91 0.03
N PRO A 444 -7.54 4.67 -0.14
CA PRO A 444 -6.70 5.08 0.97
C PRO A 444 -7.52 5.77 2.07
N MET A 445 -7.33 5.36 3.32
CA MET A 445 -8.06 5.87 4.47
C MET A 445 -7.11 6.23 5.62
N ALA A 446 -7.49 7.25 6.37
CA ALA A 446 -6.86 7.63 7.62
C ALA A 446 -6.95 6.50 8.66
N GLU A 447 -5.91 6.35 9.48
CA GLU A 447 -5.87 5.40 10.59
C GLU A 447 -7.00 5.67 11.61
N GLY A 448 -7.68 4.61 12.03
CA GLY A 448 -8.83 4.63 12.93
C GLY A 448 -10.19 4.90 12.26
N ALA A 449 -10.30 4.84 10.92
CA ALA A 449 -11.53 5.17 10.19
C ALA A 449 -12.60 4.08 10.30
N LYS A 450 -13.37 4.12 11.39
CA LYS A 450 -14.43 3.13 11.68
C LYS A 450 -15.65 3.28 10.78
N ASN A 451 -16.20 4.49 10.69
CA ASN A 451 -17.39 4.80 9.89
C ASN A 451 -16.94 5.42 8.58
N LEU A 452 -17.10 4.71 7.48
CA LEU A 452 -16.62 5.13 6.16
C LEU A 452 -17.53 6.21 5.56
N PRO A 453 -16.96 7.23 4.89
CA PRO A 453 -17.75 8.32 4.30
C PRO A 453 -18.71 7.80 3.22
N ALA A 454 -19.85 8.47 3.08
CA ALA A 454 -20.69 8.29 1.91
C ALA A 454 -19.98 8.98 0.73
N ILE A 455 -19.75 8.22 -0.35
CA ILE A 455 -19.06 8.69 -1.54
C ILE A 455 -19.94 8.45 -2.77
N ALA A 456 -19.62 9.10 -3.88
CA ALA A 456 -20.15 8.78 -5.20
C ALA A 456 -19.02 8.57 -6.20
N THR A 457 -19.28 7.72 -7.19
CA THR A 457 -18.44 7.54 -8.38
C THR A 457 -19.36 7.40 -9.59
N LEU A 458 -18.84 7.48 -10.82
CA LEU A 458 -19.68 7.28 -12.00
C LEU A 458 -20.08 5.80 -12.14
N LEU A 459 -19.11 4.88 -12.09
CA LEU A 459 -19.33 3.45 -12.33
C LEU A 459 -19.38 2.58 -11.06
N GLY A 460 -18.69 2.96 -9.99
CA GLY A 460 -18.64 2.23 -8.71
C GLY A 460 -17.86 0.92 -8.76
N PRO A 461 -16.92 0.66 -7.84
CA PRO A 461 -16.39 -0.68 -7.66
C PRO A 461 -17.48 -1.55 -7.02
N ARG A 462 -17.53 -2.84 -7.39
CA ARG A 462 -18.49 -3.78 -6.80
C ARG A 462 -17.91 -4.35 -5.52
N VAL A 463 -18.63 -4.17 -4.41
CA VAL A 463 -18.20 -4.64 -3.10
C VAL A 463 -18.64 -6.08 -2.94
N THR A 464 -17.76 -6.98 -3.34
CA THR A 464 -17.98 -8.43 -3.24
C THR A 464 -17.92 -8.89 -1.79
N ALA A 465 -18.58 -10.01 -1.49
CA ALA A 465 -18.69 -10.51 -0.12
C ALA A 465 -17.33 -10.79 0.55
N ASP A 466 -16.33 -11.21 -0.23
CA ASP A 466 -14.95 -11.39 0.23
C ASP A 466 -14.23 -10.06 0.52
N ALA A 467 -14.49 -9.00 -0.27
CA ALA A 467 -13.88 -7.68 -0.02
C ALA A 467 -14.32 -7.10 1.33
N ALA A 468 -15.60 -7.27 1.69
CA ALA A 468 -16.11 -6.92 3.02
C ALA A 468 -15.54 -7.83 4.12
N ALA A 469 -15.45 -9.14 3.86
CA ALA A 469 -14.95 -10.12 4.82
C ALA A 469 -13.46 -9.98 5.16
N PHE A 470 -12.65 -9.33 4.32
CA PHE A 470 -11.22 -9.15 4.59
C PHE A 470 -10.86 -7.93 5.42
N ARG A 471 -11.77 -6.96 5.57
CA ARG A 471 -11.53 -5.78 6.42
C ARG A 471 -11.09 -6.14 7.85
N PRO A 472 -11.70 -7.12 8.55
CA PRO A 472 -11.28 -7.49 9.90
C PRO A 472 -9.86 -8.05 9.99
N LEU A 473 -9.25 -8.46 8.87
CA LEU A 473 -7.97 -9.18 8.83
C LEU A 473 -6.75 -8.30 8.65
N ILE A 474 -6.96 -6.99 8.46
CA ILE A 474 -5.91 -6.02 8.17
C ILE A 474 -5.85 -4.94 9.26
N HIS A 475 -4.94 -3.98 9.08
CA HIS A 475 -4.60 -2.97 10.06
C HIS A 475 -5.82 -2.15 10.49
N THR A 476 -5.75 -1.72 11.75
CA THR A 476 -6.80 -1.27 12.67
C THR A 476 -7.50 -2.41 13.41
N GLU A 477 -8.00 -3.42 12.72
CA GLU A 477 -8.65 -4.59 13.34
C GLU A 477 -7.64 -5.66 13.79
N VAL A 478 -6.53 -5.80 13.07
CA VAL A 478 -5.31 -6.54 13.46
C VAL A 478 -4.12 -5.59 13.43
N ASN A 479 -3.77 -5.02 14.59
CA ASN A 479 -2.70 -4.01 14.69
C ASN A 479 -1.38 -4.50 14.05
N GLY A 480 -0.76 -3.63 13.25
CA GLY A 480 0.47 -3.89 12.51
C GLY A 480 0.39 -4.87 11.33
N ARG A 481 -0.79 -5.40 10.96
CA ARG A 481 -0.95 -6.34 9.84
C ARG A 481 -1.57 -5.66 8.61
N TYR A 482 -0.76 -5.24 7.65
CA TYR A 482 -1.24 -4.43 6.52
C TYR A 482 -1.73 -5.23 5.31
N LEU A 483 -1.53 -6.56 5.28
CA LEU A 483 -1.99 -7.43 4.18
C LEU A 483 -2.51 -8.78 4.70
N PRO A 484 -3.56 -9.34 4.09
CA PRO A 484 -3.92 -10.74 4.29
C PRO A 484 -2.99 -11.67 3.50
N ALA A 485 -2.94 -12.94 3.90
CA ALA A 485 -2.21 -14.01 3.24
C ALA A 485 -3.16 -15.04 2.61
N ALA A 486 -2.61 -15.96 1.80
CA ALA A 486 -3.41 -17.02 1.17
C ALA A 486 -4.10 -17.95 2.19
N GLY A 487 -3.51 -18.09 3.38
CA GLY A 487 -4.13 -18.83 4.50
C GLY A 487 -5.43 -18.19 4.98
N ASP A 488 -5.55 -16.85 4.93
CA ASP A 488 -6.78 -16.13 5.26
C ASP A 488 -7.89 -16.46 4.25
N VAL A 489 -7.58 -16.41 2.95
CA VAL A 489 -8.51 -16.78 1.88
C VAL A 489 -9.03 -18.19 2.11
N ALA A 490 -8.11 -19.14 2.36
CA ALA A 490 -8.46 -20.52 2.62
C ALA A 490 -9.39 -20.69 3.82
N TYR A 491 -9.03 -20.04 4.90
CA TYR A 491 -9.83 -20.08 6.11
C TYR A 491 -11.21 -19.45 5.92
N VAL A 492 -11.28 -18.25 5.38
CA VAL A 492 -12.54 -17.50 5.20
C VAL A 492 -13.52 -18.24 4.29
N LEU A 493 -13.03 -18.89 3.22
CA LEU A 493 -13.87 -19.71 2.32
C LEU A 493 -14.29 -21.07 2.93
N GLY A 494 -13.78 -21.43 4.11
CA GLY A 494 -14.28 -22.54 4.91
C GLY A 494 -13.26 -23.64 5.21
N LEU A 495 -12.02 -23.55 4.69
CA LEU A 495 -11.01 -24.59 4.88
C LEU A 495 -10.16 -24.31 6.12
N ASP A 496 -10.44 -24.99 7.23
CA ASP A 496 -9.72 -24.80 8.51
C ASP A 496 -8.20 -25.00 8.40
N ARG A 497 -7.76 -25.79 7.43
CA ARG A 497 -6.34 -25.99 7.13
C ARG A 497 -5.60 -24.67 6.87
N GLY A 498 -6.29 -23.63 6.40
CA GLY A 498 -5.71 -22.29 6.21
C GLY A 498 -5.04 -21.72 7.47
N LYS A 499 -5.51 -22.06 8.68
CA LYS A 499 -4.87 -21.66 9.95
C LYS A 499 -3.44 -22.18 10.08
N ALA A 500 -3.15 -23.39 9.57
CA ALA A 500 -1.81 -23.95 9.65
C ALA A 500 -0.79 -23.14 8.82
N ALA A 501 -1.23 -22.55 7.70
CA ALA A 501 -0.41 -21.66 6.88
C ALA A 501 -0.18 -20.28 7.52
N LEU A 502 -0.90 -19.95 8.59
CA LEU A 502 -0.81 -18.68 9.34
C LEU A 502 -0.07 -18.82 10.67
N ALA A 503 0.68 -19.91 10.90
CA ALA A 503 1.35 -20.16 12.18
C ALA A 503 2.29 -19.01 12.59
N ASP A 504 3.09 -18.49 11.66
CA ASP A 504 3.98 -17.35 11.91
C ASP A 504 3.21 -16.05 12.14
N ASP A 505 2.07 -15.88 11.47
CA ASP A 505 1.21 -14.71 11.63
C ASP A 505 0.53 -14.71 13.01
N PHE A 506 0.08 -15.86 13.52
CA PHE A 506 -0.47 -15.95 14.87
C PHE A 506 0.54 -15.59 15.96
N ALA A 507 1.82 -15.93 15.75
CA ALA A 507 2.88 -15.54 16.67
C ALA A 507 3.13 -14.02 16.67
N LYS A 508 2.92 -13.35 15.52
CA LYS A 508 3.13 -11.90 15.34
C LYS A 508 1.91 -11.06 15.71
N PHE A 509 0.70 -11.59 15.48
CA PHE A 509 -0.56 -10.85 15.55
C PHE A 509 -1.57 -11.57 16.46
N PRO A 510 -1.55 -11.33 17.79
CA PRO A 510 -2.40 -12.05 18.73
C PRO A 510 -3.91 -11.92 18.47
N ALA A 511 -4.36 -10.82 17.86
CA ALA A 511 -5.76 -10.59 17.53
C ALA A 511 -6.27 -11.39 16.31
N LEU A 512 -5.38 -11.92 15.47
CA LEU A 512 -5.72 -12.54 14.19
C LEU A 512 -6.71 -13.71 14.33
N GLY A 513 -6.57 -14.52 15.39
CA GLY A 513 -7.45 -15.68 15.62
C GLY A 513 -8.93 -15.30 15.69
N ALA A 514 -9.26 -14.29 16.51
CA ALA A 514 -10.64 -13.83 16.65
C ALA A 514 -11.14 -13.14 15.37
N GLN A 515 -10.27 -12.39 14.69
CA GLN A 515 -10.65 -11.70 13.46
C GLN A 515 -10.86 -12.64 12.26
N LEU A 516 -10.15 -13.77 12.20
CA LEU A 516 -10.42 -14.82 11.21
C LEU A 516 -11.83 -15.41 11.35
N GLU A 517 -12.28 -15.66 12.59
CA GLU A 517 -13.64 -16.12 12.83
C GLU A 517 -14.66 -15.05 12.45
N ALA A 518 -14.40 -13.78 12.78
CA ALA A 518 -15.25 -12.67 12.41
C ALA A 518 -15.37 -12.53 10.87
N ALA A 519 -14.24 -12.59 10.15
CA ALA A 519 -14.19 -12.55 8.70
C ALA A 519 -14.99 -13.69 8.05
N ARG A 520 -14.81 -14.94 8.54
CA ARG A 520 -15.61 -16.09 8.09
C ARG A 520 -17.09 -15.90 8.39
N GLY A 521 -17.45 -15.32 9.53
CA GLY A 521 -18.83 -14.98 9.90
C GLY A 521 -19.46 -13.94 8.96
N VAL A 522 -18.71 -12.89 8.61
CA VAL A 522 -19.14 -11.88 7.63
C VAL A 522 -19.46 -12.54 6.29
N LEU A 523 -18.55 -13.37 5.76
CA LEU A 523 -18.81 -14.09 4.51
C LEU A 523 -19.97 -15.09 4.63
N GLY A 524 -20.09 -15.78 5.77
CA GLY A 524 -21.13 -16.78 6.02
C GLY A 524 -22.55 -16.21 6.05
N THR A 525 -22.68 -14.93 6.44
CA THR A 525 -23.97 -14.21 6.50
C THR A 525 -24.24 -13.32 5.29
N ALA A 526 -23.27 -13.21 4.37
CA ALA A 526 -23.43 -12.46 3.14
C ALA A 526 -24.60 -13.04 2.32
N LYS A 527 -25.53 -12.17 1.92
CA LYS A 527 -26.65 -12.54 1.06
C LYS A 527 -26.12 -12.84 -0.34
N ASP A 528 -26.66 -13.88 -0.97
CA ASP A 528 -26.46 -14.11 -2.39
C ASP A 528 -27.05 -12.92 -3.17
N ALA A 529 -26.19 -12.22 -3.90
CA ALA A 529 -26.57 -11.08 -4.72
C ALA A 529 -27.06 -11.51 -6.12
N GLY A 530 -27.00 -12.80 -6.45
CA GLY A 530 -27.47 -13.36 -7.72
C GLY A 530 -26.55 -13.07 -8.91
N ASP A 531 -25.32 -12.65 -8.64
CA ASP A 531 -24.30 -12.33 -9.64
C ASP A 531 -23.33 -13.50 -9.90
N LEU A 532 -22.64 -13.44 -11.04
CA LEU A 532 -21.77 -14.51 -11.50
C LEU A 532 -20.52 -14.70 -10.60
N TYR A 533 -19.97 -13.61 -10.07
CA TYR A 533 -18.85 -13.66 -9.12
C TYR A 533 -19.25 -14.41 -7.83
N GLY A 534 -20.41 -14.08 -7.27
CA GLY A 534 -20.96 -14.72 -6.08
C GLY A 534 -21.19 -16.22 -6.27
N ALA A 535 -21.72 -16.62 -7.43
CA ALA A 535 -21.91 -18.04 -7.78
C ALA A 535 -20.58 -18.81 -7.83
N TRP A 536 -19.55 -18.23 -8.44
CA TRP A 536 -18.23 -18.85 -8.50
C TRP A 536 -17.54 -18.87 -7.13
N LEU A 537 -17.61 -17.78 -6.35
CA LEU A 537 -17.15 -17.75 -4.96
C LEU A 537 -17.82 -18.84 -4.12
N GLY A 538 -19.13 -19.07 -4.33
CA GLY A 538 -19.89 -20.16 -3.74
C GLY A 538 -19.37 -21.55 -4.14
N ALA A 539 -19.05 -21.76 -5.42
CA ALA A 539 -18.43 -23.00 -5.89
C ALA A 539 -17.06 -23.25 -5.22
N LEU A 540 -16.25 -22.19 -5.04
CA LEU A 540 -14.97 -22.30 -4.32
C LEU A 540 -15.18 -22.68 -2.85
N ARG A 541 -16.19 -22.13 -2.16
CA ARG A 541 -16.54 -22.58 -0.80
C ARG A 541 -16.89 -24.08 -0.75
N GLY A 542 -17.41 -24.63 -1.85
CA GLY A 542 -17.64 -26.07 -2.01
C GLY A 542 -16.37 -26.92 -1.92
N VAL A 543 -15.21 -26.41 -2.34
CA VAL A 543 -13.90 -27.10 -2.22
C VAL A 543 -13.53 -27.35 -0.75
N ALA A 544 -13.94 -26.45 0.14
CA ALA A 544 -13.69 -26.58 1.57
C ALA A 544 -14.57 -27.65 2.26
N ALA A 545 -15.69 -28.03 1.64
CA ALA A 545 -16.57 -29.05 2.22
C ALA A 545 -15.89 -30.41 2.26
N THR A 546 -16.10 -31.16 3.35
CA THR A 546 -15.70 -32.56 3.42
C THR A 546 -16.68 -33.41 2.61
N PRO A 547 -16.23 -34.16 1.60
CA PRO A 547 -17.11 -35.02 0.82
C PRO A 547 -17.79 -36.07 1.70
N ARG A 548 -19.08 -36.33 1.45
CA ARG A 548 -19.86 -37.39 2.11
C ARG A 548 -19.84 -38.65 1.25
N GLY A 549 -19.92 -39.82 1.87
CA GLY A 549 -19.92 -41.12 1.19
C GLY A 549 -18.58 -41.84 1.23
N VAL A 550 -18.37 -42.79 0.30
CA VAL A 550 -17.14 -43.58 0.20
C VAL A 550 -16.08 -42.76 -0.55
N VAL A 551 -14.98 -42.45 0.14
CA VAL A 551 -13.84 -41.71 -0.43
C VAL A 551 -12.54 -42.53 -0.33
N PRO A 552 -11.58 -42.35 -1.27
CA PRO A 552 -10.24 -42.92 -1.16
C PRO A 552 -9.55 -42.57 0.17
N SER A 553 -8.66 -43.46 0.65
CA SER A 553 -7.95 -43.27 1.92
C SER A 553 -7.14 -41.97 1.97
N PHE A 554 -6.52 -41.58 0.84
CA PHE A 554 -5.70 -40.37 0.77
C PHE A 554 -6.50 -39.09 1.07
N MET A 555 -7.81 -39.06 0.78
CA MET A 555 -8.66 -37.88 1.01
C MET A 555 -8.90 -37.58 2.49
N LYS A 556 -8.50 -38.49 3.39
CA LYS A 556 -8.57 -38.34 4.84
C LYS A 556 -7.26 -37.84 5.46
N THR A 557 -6.25 -37.58 4.62
CA THR A 557 -4.91 -37.19 5.07
C THR A 557 -4.75 -35.67 5.06
N THR A 558 -3.90 -35.15 5.93
CA THR A 558 -3.53 -33.73 5.94
C THR A 558 -2.93 -33.27 4.61
N ALA A 559 -2.21 -34.15 3.89
CA ALA A 559 -1.64 -33.82 2.59
C ALA A 559 -2.73 -33.52 1.54
N TYR A 560 -3.89 -34.17 1.64
CA TYR A 560 -5.03 -33.84 0.79
C TYR A 560 -5.70 -32.52 1.19
N ASP A 561 -5.73 -32.18 2.48
CA ASP A 561 -6.17 -30.84 2.91
C ASP A 561 -5.28 -29.74 2.34
N ASP A 562 -3.97 -29.97 2.28
CA ASP A 562 -3.01 -29.06 1.63
C ASP A 562 -3.26 -28.96 0.11
N LEU A 563 -3.59 -30.07 -0.55
CA LEU A 563 -3.97 -30.05 -1.97
C LEU A 563 -5.28 -29.28 -2.21
N ARG A 564 -6.28 -29.42 -1.33
CA ARG A 564 -7.52 -28.63 -1.40
C ARG A 564 -7.26 -27.15 -1.19
N MET A 565 -6.34 -26.81 -0.28
CA MET A 565 -5.90 -25.42 -0.10
C MET A 565 -5.28 -24.86 -1.39
N ASN A 566 -4.44 -25.64 -2.09
CA ASN A 566 -3.90 -25.25 -3.40
C ASN A 566 -5.02 -24.95 -4.40
N THR A 567 -5.97 -25.88 -4.58
CA THR A 567 -7.12 -25.70 -5.49
C THR A 567 -7.90 -24.43 -5.18
N LEU A 568 -8.17 -24.18 -3.91
CA LEU A 568 -8.93 -23.03 -3.48
C LEU A 568 -8.20 -21.71 -3.71
N VAL A 569 -6.89 -21.64 -3.42
CA VAL A 569 -6.08 -20.44 -3.66
C VAL A 569 -5.96 -20.15 -5.16
N VAL A 570 -5.75 -21.18 -5.98
CA VAL A 570 -5.70 -21.05 -7.45
C VAL A 570 -7.06 -20.57 -7.98
N GLY A 571 -8.16 -21.21 -7.56
CA GLY A 571 -9.50 -20.83 -7.98
C GLY A 571 -9.91 -19.42 -7.55
N TYR A 572 -9.54 -19.01 -6.33
CA TYR A 572 -9.76 -17.63 -5.88
C TYR A 572 -8.92 -16.63 -6.67
N GLY A 573 -7.67 -16.97 -7.01
CA GLY A 573 -6.84 -16.16 -7.90
C GLY A 573 -7.46 -15.98 -9.29
N GLN A 574 -7.96 -17.06 -9.89
CA GLN A 574 -8.70 -17.04 -11.16
C GLN A 574 -9.95 -16.16 -11.09
N LEU A 575 -10.72 -16.26 -10.01
CA LEU A 575 -11.87 -15.39 -9.77
C LEU A 575 -11.45 -13.92 -9.71
N ARG A 576 -10.43 -13.55 -8.91
CA ARG A 576 -9.97 -12.16 -8.81
C ARG A 576 -9.38 -11.62 -10.12
N HIS A 577 -8.80 -12.50 -10.94
CA HIS A 577 -8.24 -12.15 -12.24
C HIS A 577 -9.33 -11.67 -13.22
N ASN A 578 -10.41 -12.44 -13.36
CA ASN A 578 -11.48 -12.16 -14.33
C ASN A 578 -12.25 -10.86 -14.02
N TYR A 579 -12.28 -10.47 -12.75
CA TYR A 579 -13.06 -9.33 -12.27
C TYR A 579 -12.17 -8.17 -11.78
N ALA A 580 -10.91 -8.10 -12.23
CA ALA A 580 -9.92 -7.15 -11.73
C ALA A 580 -10.29 -5.65 -11.88
N LEU A 581 -11.15 -5.32 -12.86
CA LEU A 581 -11.71 -3.99 -13.08
C LEU A 581 -12.92 -3.70 -12.17
N MET A 582 -13.80 -4.70 -11.99
CA MET A 582 -15.10 -4.54 -11.34
C MET A 582 -15.04 -4.74 -9.83
N ALA A 583 -14.38 -5.81 -9.36
CA ALA A 583 -14.40 -6.21 -7.96
C ALA A 583 -13.48 -5.33 -7.10
N ALA A 584 -14.04 -4.78 -6.03
CA ALA A 584 -13.32 -3.95 -5.09
C ALA A 584 -12.13 -4.70 -4.45
N GLN A 585 -11.04 -3.96 -4.23
CA GLN A 585 -9.93 -4.41 -3.39
C GLN A 585 -10.03 -3.72 -2.04
N ALA A 586 -9.78 -4.47 -0.97
CA ALA A 586 -9.65 -3.92 0.36
C ALA A 586 -8.35 -3.12 0.47
N TYR A 587 -8.44 -1.91 1.02
CA TYR A 587 -7.30 -1.09 1.44
C TYR A 587 -7.13 -1.17 2.96
N ASP A 588 -5.89 -1.12 3.40
CA ASP A 588 -5.55 -0.83 4.78
C ASP A 588 -5.74 0.66 5.10
N GLU A 589 -5.56 1.00 6.37
CA GLU A 589 -5.49 2.40 6.81
C GLU A 589 -4.04 2.80 7.00
N GLY A 590 -3.74 4.08 6.78
CA GLY A 590 -2.39 4.63 6.95
C GLY A 590 -2.38 5.98 7.67
N GLY A 591 -1.37 6.17 8.51
CA GLY A 591 -1.15 7.39 9.28
C GLY A 591 -0.02 7.23 10.28
N CYS A 592 0.40 8.34 10.88
CA CYS A 592 1.21 8.32 12.09
C CYS A 592 0.32 8.81 13.23
N GLU A 593 -0.04 7.92 14.15
CA GLU A 593 -0.78 8.30 15.36
C GLU A 593 0.20 8.49 16.53
N ILE A 594 0.02 9.58 17.29
CA ILE A 594 0.59 9.66 18.64
C ILE A 594 -0.33 8.81 19.53
N PRO A 595 0.14 7.65 20.04
CA PRO A 595 -0.75 6.63 20.62
C PRO A 595 -1.40 7.09 21.93
N ASP A 596 -0.76 8.01 22.65
CA ASP A 596 -1.27 8.60 23.87
C ASP A 596 -0.57 9.91 24.23
N GLY A 597 -1.11 10.66 25.18
CA GLY A 597 -0.54 11.94 25.65
C GLY A 597 -0.63 12.13 27.16
N TRP A 598 0.19 13.05 27.66
CA TRP A 598 0.13 13.55 29.04
C TRP A 598 0.61 15.00 29.05
N VAL A 599 -0.17 15.89 29.67
CA VAL A 599 0.23 17.27 29.90
C VAL A 599 0.68 17.39 31.35
N GLU A 600 1.89 17.90 31.56
CA GLU A 600 2.45 18.11 32.91
C GLU A 600 1.41 18.84 33.78
N PRO A 601 1.01 18.29 34.95
CA PRO A 601 -0.18 18.74 35.68
C PRO A 601 0.06 20.03 36.49
N LEU A 602 0.42 21.10 35.79
CA LEU A 602 0.75 22.43 36.32
C LEU A 602 -0.30 23.48 35.88
N PRO A 603 -1.59 23.32 36.20
CA PRO A 603 -2.64 24.25 35.74
C PRO A 603 -2.37 25.71 36.14
N ALA A 604 -1.79 25.94 37.33
CA ALA A 604 -1.42 27.28 37.78
C ALA A 604 -0.35 27.94 36.89
N LEU A 605 0.58 27.17 36.33
CA LEU A 605 1.56 27.68 35.37
C LEU A 605 0.86 28.13 34.08
N TYR A 606 0.00 27.27 33.53
CA TYR A 606 -0.72 27.57 32.29
C TYR A 606 -1.69 28.74 32.45
N ASP A 607 -2.36 28.86 33.59
CA ASP A 607 -3.21 30.01 33.92
C ASP A 607 -2.37 31.31 34.04
N GLY A 608 -1.20 31.22 34.67
CA GLY A 608 -0.25 32.33 34.75
C GLY A 608 0.24 32.79 33.37
N LEU A 609 0.54 31.84 32.47
CA LEU A 609 0.92 32.13 31.09
C LEU A 609 -0.24 32.68 30.25
N THR A 610 -1.47 32.24 30.52
CA THR A 610 -2.68 32.84 29.94
C THR A 610 -2.78 34.32 30.33
N ALA A 611 -2.62 34.63 31.62
CA ALA A 611 -2.65 36.01 32.11
C ALA A 611 -1.47 36.85 31.55
N TYR A 612 -0.29 36.25 31.40
CA TYR A 612 0.84 36.89 30.71
C TYR A 612 0.49 37.26 29.27
N ALA A 613 -0.13 36.35 28.52
CA ALA A 613 -0.53 36.58 27.14
C ALA A 613 -1.63 37.65 27.01
N GLU A 614 -2.60 37.68 27.92
CA GLU A 614 -3.63 38.72 27.98
C GLU A 614 -3.02 40.11 28.26
N ARG A 615 -2.09 40.19 29.22
CA ARG A 615 -1.36 41.44 29.50
C ARG A 615 -0.47 41.86 28.32
N GLY A 616 0.17 40.91 27.66
CA GLY A 616 0.93 41.12 26.43
C GLY A 616 0.04 41.72 25.34
N SER A 617 -1.14 41.14 25.12
CA SER A 617 -2.13 41.68 24.16
C SER A 617 -2.51 43.13 24.50
N ALA A 618 -2.85 43.42 25.76
CA ALA A 618 -3.20 44.77 26.19
C ALA A 618 -2.04 45.78 26.01
N THR A 619 -0.82 45.34 26.30
CA THR A 619 0.40 46.16 26.13
C THR A 619 0.65 46.46 24.65
N LEU A 620 0.57 45.45 23.79
CA LEU A 620 0.81 45.62 22.36
C LEU A 620 -0.32 46.36 21.66
N ALA A 621 -1.55 46.30 22.16
CA ALA A 621 -2.64 47.13 21.66
C ALA A 621 -2.35 48.63 21.89
N ALA A 622 -1.63 48.97 22.96
CA ALA A 622 -1.21 50.35 23.23
C ALA A 622 0.03 50.77 22.42
N LEU A 623 1.00 49.86 22.22
CA LEU A 623 2.27 50.18 21.56
C LEU A 623 2.24 50.01 20.03
N ASP A 624 1.53 49.00 19.52
CA ASP A 624 1.41 48.64 18.11
C ASP A 624 -0.04 48.25 17.77
N PRO A 625 -0.99 49.19 17.81
CA PRO A 625 -2.42 48.92 17.58
C PRO A 625 -2.74 48.39 16.18
N LYS A 626 -1.82 48.52 15.23
CA LYS A 626 -1.96 48.02 13.85
C LYS A 626 -1.37 46.62 13.66
N ASP A 627 -0.88 46.01 14.73
CA ASP A 627 -0.23 44.69 14.74
C ASP A 627 0.88 44.53 13.69
N ARG A 628 1.67 45.57 13.43
CA ARG A 628 2.75 45.51 12.45
C ARG A 628 3.81 44.46 12.81
N LEU A 629 3.95 44.16 14.10
CA LEU A 629 4.87 43.13 14.62
C LEU A 629 4.26 41.72 14.67
N GLY A 630 2.95 41.57 14.40
CA GLY A 630 2.20 40.32 14.54
C GLY A 630 2.06 39.82 15.98
N ALA A 631 2.29 40.70 16.97
CA ALA A 631 2.34 40.35 18.38
C ALA A 631 0.94 40.20 19.00
N LEU A 632 -0.07 40.94 18.53
CA LEU A 632 -1.45 40.79 19.00
C LEU A 632 -2.02 39.43 18.59
N ALA A 633 -1.85 39.04 17.33
CA ALA A 633 -2.24 37.72 16.84
C ALA A 633 -1.55 36.60 17.63
N TYR A 634 -0.24 36.74 17.87
CA TYR A 634 0.54 35.81 18.68
C TYR A 634 0.02 35.67 20.11
N PHE A 635 -0.14 36.77 20.85
CA PHE A 635 -0.56 36.70 22.25
C PHE A 635 -1.99 36.16 22.40
N LYS A 636 -2.89 36.48 21.45
CA LYS A 636 -4.21 35.86 21.41
C LYS A 636 -4.11 34.34 21.29
N ARG A 637 -3.29 33.84 20.36
CA ARG A 637 -3.09 32.41 20.14
C ARG A 637 -2.44 31.73 21.34
N LEU A 638 -1.44 32.35 21.96
CA LEU A 638 -0.79 31.85 23.17
C LEU A 638 -1.80 31.69 24.32
N ALA A 639 -2.69 32.66 24.53
CA ALA A 639 -3.74 32.57 25.54
C ALA A 639 -4.72 31.42 25.28
N GLU A 640 -5.11 31.18 24.03
CA GLU A 640 -5.97 30.04 23.67
C GLU A 640 -5.30 28.71 23.96
N LEU A 641 -4.04 28.53 23.51
CA LEU A 641 -3.31 27.27 23.66
C LEU A 641 -3.01 26.95 25.13
N THR A 642 -2.60 27.94 25.92
CA THR A 642 -2.34 27.75 27.35
C THR A 642 -3.62 27.39 28.12
N ARG A 643 -4.79 27.93 27.77
CA ARG A 643 -6.08 27.49 28.33
C ARG A 643 -6.43 26.04 27.97
N VAL A 644 -6.14 25.61 26.73
CA VAL A 644 -6.32 24.22 26.31
C VAL A 644 -5.45 23.28 27.15
N LEU A 645 -4.14 23.57 27.27
CA LEU A 645 -3.23 22.78 28.09
C LEU A 645 -3.64 22.76 29.57
N ALA A 646 -4.08 23.90 30.12
CA ALA A 646 -4.60 23.99 31.48
C ALA A 646 -5.85 23.10 31.68
N THR A 647 -6.72 23.02 30.67
CA THR A 647 -7.94 22.20 30.73
C THR A 647 -7.59 20.71 30.75
N ILE A 648 -6.70 20.28 29.84
CA ILE A 648 -6.21 18.90 29.80
C ILE A 648 -5.56 18.51 31.13
N ALA A 649 -4.64 19.34 31.63
CA ALA A 649 -3.96 19.11 32.91
C ALA A 649 -4.95 18.96 34.09
N ARG A 650 -6.05 19.74 34.12
CA ARG A 650 -7.09 19.60 35.15
C ARG A 650 -7.91 18.33 35.00
N HIS A 651 -8.20 17.89 33.77
CA HIS A 651 -8.88 16.62 33.53
C HIS A 651 -8.03 15.43 33.98
N GLU A 652 -6.73 15.47 33.68
CA GLU A 652 -5.77 14.46 34.10
C GLU A 652 -5.61 14.42 35.63
N LEU A 653 -5.53 15.58 36.29
CA LEU A 653 -5.56 15.69 37.76
C LEU A 653 -6.85 15.15 38.38
N ALA A 654 -7.98 15.21 37.66
CA ALA A 654 -9.24 14.62 38.09
C ALA A 654 -9.30 13.09 37.84
N GLY A 655 -8.21 12.47 37.38
CA GLY A 655 -8.12 11.03 37.10
C GLY A 655 -8.89 10.60 35.85
N ARG A 656 -9.29 11.55 34.99
CA ARG A 656 -10.05 11.24 33.77
C ARG A 656 -9.08 10.81 32.67
N PRO A 657 -9.42 9.78 31.88
CA PRO A 657 -8.70 9.51 30.64
C PRO A 657 -8.89 10.66 29.66
N LEU A 658 -7.89 10.91 28.81
CA LEU A 658 -8.01 11.88 27.72
C LEU A 658 -9.18 11.51 26.80
N SER A 659 -10.01 12.51 26.49
CA SER A 659 -11.02 12.42 25.44
C SER A 659 -10.39 12.31 24.05
N ILE A 660 -11.20 11.93 23.06
CA ILE A 660 -10.73 11.79 21.66
C ILE A 660 -10.26 13.15 21.13
N GLU A 661 -10.94 14.24 21.48
CA GLU A 661 -10.60 15.59 21.07
C GLU A 661 -9.26 16.04 21.67
N GLU A 662 -9.00 15.71 22.94
CA GLU A 662 -7.73 16.02 23.60
C GLU A 662 -6.58 15.21 23.00
N LYS A 663 -6.79 13.91 22.71
CA LYS A 663 -5.80 13.08 22.02
C LYS A 663 -5.48 13.62 20.64
N ARG A 664 -6.50 13.99 19.85
CA ARG A 664 -6.32 14.62 18.53
C ARG A 664 -5.56 15.94 18.62
N PHE A 665 -5.89 16.78 19.61
CA PHE A 665 -5.15 18.02 19.82
C PHE A 665 -3.67 17.74 20.12
N LEU A 666 -3.38 16.82 21.05
CA LEU A 666 -2.02 16.45 21.42
C LEU A 666 -1.26 15.79 20.25
N SER A 667 -1.94 15.07 19.37
CA SER A 667 -1.32 14.48 18.18
C SER A 667 -0.92 15.53 17.12
N MET A 668 -1.53 16.72 17.13
CA MET A 668 -1.21 17.83 16.22
C MET A 668 -0.08 18.74 16.77
N VAL A 669 0.94 18.14 17.40
CA VAL A 669 2.00 18.87 18.13
C VAL A 669 2.97 19.61 17.20
N VAL A 670 3.59 18.89 16.27
CA VAL A 670 4.63 19.38 15.37
C VAL A 670 4.53 18.60 14.06
N GLU A 671 4.40 19.31 12.95
CA GLU A 671 4.59 18.83 11.59
C GLU A 671 5.71 19.65 10.95
N MET A 672 6.75 18.96 10.48
CA MET A 672 7.89 19.56 9.79
C MET A 672 8.02 18.88 8.43
N THR A 673 7.48 19.51 7.39
CA THR A 673 7.65 19.00 6.02
C THR A 673 8.90 19.65 5.42
N PRO A 674 9.91 18.87 5.00
CA PRO A 674 11.06 19.44 4.30
C PRO A 674 10.60 20.18 3.04
N GLY A 675 11.25 21.30 2.74
CA GLY A 675 11.03 22.01 1.49
C GLY A 675 11.41 21.13 0.30
N GLY A 676 10.63 21.21 -0.77
CA GLY A 676 10.88 20.47 -2.00
C GLY A 676 10.61 21.33 -3.22
N THR A 677 10.80 20.75 -4.41
CA THR A 677 10.47 21.41 -5.68
C THR A 677 8.97 21.76 -5.83
N GLY A 678 8.11 21.21 -4.96
CA GLY A 678 6.66 21.42 -4.94
C GLY A 678 6.13 22.39 -3.88
N GLY A 679 6.99 23.06 -3.10
CA GLY A 679 6.54 24.09 -2.15
C GLY A 679 7.54 24.40 -1.03
N PRO A 680 7.38 25.56 -0.37
CA PRO A 680 8.18 25.91 0.79
C PRO A 680 7.96 24.89 1.92
N PRO A 681 8.94 24.72 2.83
CA PRO A 681 8.77 23.87 4.00
C PRO A 681 7.55 24.31 4.82
N ARG A 682 6.86 23.33 5.42
CA ARG A 682 5.71 23.59 6.30
C ARG A 682 6.09 23.28 7.74
N PHE A 683 5.88 24.26 8.62
CA PHE A 683 6.08 24.15 10.06
C PHE A 683 4.75 24.43 10.74
N THR A 684 3.95 23.38 10.94
CA THR A 684 2.57 23.47 11.46
C THR A 684 2.39 22.63 12.72
N GLY A 685 1.34 22.89 13.50
CA GLY A 685 1.09 22.22 14.78
C GLY A 685 1.05 23.21 15.95
N TRP A 686 0.38 22.81 17.03
CA TRP A 686 0.12 23.70 18.16
C TRP A 686 1.41 24.17 18.85
N TYR A 687 2.50 23.41 18.77
CA TYR A 687 3.77 23.82 19.35
C TYR A 687 4.42 24.97 18.55
N PHE A 688 4.39 24.94 17.21
CA PHE A 688 4.85 26.07 16.40
C PHE A 688 4.01 27.32 16.58
N ASP A 689 2.72 27.16 16.89
CA ASP A 689 1.83 28.28 17.19
C ASP A 689 2.12 28.96 18.55
N LEU A 690 2.97 28.35 19.40
CA LEU A 690 3.52 29.01 20.60
C LEU A 690 4.64 30.00 20.30
N PHE A 691 5.07 30.11 19.04
CA PHE A 691 6.13 31.02 18.60
C PHE A 691 5.55 32.05 17.64
N ARG A 692 5.93 33.32 17.79
CA ARG A 692 5.47 34.40 16.90
C ARG A 692 6.04 34.24 15.50
N GLY A 693 7.31 33.86 15.40
CA GLY A 693 8.03 33.59 14.16
C GLY A 693 7.92 32.15 13.65
N ARG A 694 7.15 31.28 14.33
CA ARG A 694 7.03 29.84 14.08
C ARG A 694 8.41 29.19 13.91
N GLU A 695 8.79 28.76 12.72
CA GLU A 695 10.08 28.12 12.39
C GLU A 695 11.29 28.91 12.92
N ALA A 696 11.35 30.20 12.57
CA ALA A 696 12.53 31.02 12.79
C ALA A 696 12.87 31.18 14.28
N GLU A 697 11.89 31.02 15.17
CA GLU A 697 12.06 31.06 16.62
C GLU A 697 12.10 29.64 17.21
N ALA A 698 11.23 28.73 16.77
CA ALA A 698 11.11 27.37 17.30
C ALA A 698 12.34 26.48 17.03
N LEU A 699 13.07 26.72 15.94
CA LEU A 699 14.27 25.97 15.58
C LEU A 699 15.57 26.62 16.11
N THR A 700 15.46 27.71 16.88
CA THR A 700 16.63 28.31 17.52
C THR A 700 17.16 27.44 18.67
N ASN A 701 18.44 27.61 18.99
CA ASN A 701 19.04 26.88 20.10
C ASN A 701 18.39 27.30 21.43
N ALA A 702 17.87 26.32 22.18
CA ALA A 702 17.22 26.55 23.46
C ALA A 702 18.21 26.81 24.63
N ALA A 703 19.52 26.71 24.40
CA ALA A 703 20.52 27.02 25.41
C ALA A 703 20.67 28.53 25.60
N PHE A 704 20.68 28.98 26.86
CA PHE A 704 20.85 30.38 27.23
C PHE A 704 21.54 30.54 28.58
N VAL A 705 22.05 31.74 28.86
CA VAL A 705 22.53 32.15 30.18
C VAL A 705 22.04 33.56 30.52
N ALA A 706 21.61 33.75 31.76
CA ALA A 706 21.24 35.06 32.29
C ALA A 706 21.97 35.31 33.61
N ASP A 707 22.41 36.54 33.83
CA ASP A 707 22.87 36.98 35.14
C ASP A 707 21.69 37.21 36.08
N VAL A 708 21.75 36.56 37.24
CA VAL A 708 20.68 36.59 38.26
C VAL A 708 21.01 37.59 39.36
N ALA A 709 22.27 37.62 39.81
CA ALA A 709 22.71 38.49 40.89
C ALA A 709 24.18 38.87 40.75
N THR A 710 24.52 40.10 41.15
CA THR A 710 25.90 40.62 41.15
C THR A 710 26.35 40.94 42.57
N SER A 711 27.53 40.46 42.96
CA SER A 711 28.21 40.81 44.21
C SER A 711 29.44 41.66 43.92
N ALA A 712 29.33 42.97 44.14
CA ALA A 712 30.47 43.89 44.06
C ALA A 712 31.52 43.59 45.14
N TYR A 713 31.13 43.03 46.29
CA TYR A 713 32.07 42.67 47.36
C TYR A 713 33.00 41.52 46.95
N THR A 714 32.44 40.45 46.38
CA THR A 714 33.23 39.28 45.96
C THR A 714 33.70 39.35 44.50
N GLN A 715 33.35 40.42 43.77
CA GLN A 715 33.64 40.59 42.34
C GLN A 715 33.14 39.41 41.49
N ARG A 716 31.93 38.90 41.81
CA ARG A 716 31.33 37.72 41.15
C ARG A 716 29.88 37.98 40.72
N VAL A 717 29.45 37.23 39.72
CA VAL A 717 28.09 37.22 39.19
C VAL A 717 27.56 35.78 39.25
N LEU A 718 26.35 35.63 39.79
CA LEU A 718 25.58 34.39 39.72
C LEU A 718 24.80 34.37 38.41
N TYR A 719 24.89 33.26 37.68
CA TYR A 719 24.18 33.00 36.45
C TYR A 719 23.25 31.79 36.62
N ALA A 720 22.10 31.84 35.95
CA ALA A 720 21.25 30.70 35.70
C ALA A 720 21.06 30.55 34.19
N GLY A 721 21.01 29.31 33.71
CA GLY A 721 20.91 29.05 32.28
C GLY A 721 20.38 27.67 31.99
N ALA A 722 20.19 27.39 30.70
CA ALA A 722 19.84 26.08 30.19
C ALA A 722 20.87 25.61 29.16
N SER A 723 21.17 24.32 29.16
CA SER A 723 21.83 23.63 28.06
C SER A 723 20.78 23.06 27.09
N ALA A 724 21.23 22.45 25.99
CA ALA A 724 20.34 21.80 25.03
C ALA A 724 19.36 20.81 25.71
N PRO A 725 18.09 20.72 25.25
CA PRO A 725 17.10 19.82 25.82
C PRO A 725 17.51 18.34 25.77
N ARG A 726 16.97 17.54 26.68
CA ARG A 726 17.17 16.08 26.77
C ARG A 726 15.83 15.38 26.74
N MET A 727 15.76 14.18 26.17
CA MET A 727 14.52 13.39 26.22
C MET A 727 14.33 12.80 27.62
N GLY A 728 13.14 12.99 28.20
CA GLY A 728 12.69 12.32 29.41
C GLY A 728 11.72 11.19 29.09
N ALA A 729 11.69 10.17 29.95
CA ALA A 729 10.72 9.08 29.91
C ALA A 729 10.01 9.00 31.28
N PHE A 730 8.68 9.01 31.27
CA PHE A 730 7.84 9.17 32.45
C PHE A 730 6.83 8.04 32.54
N VAL A 731 6.83 7.31 33.64
CA VAL A 731 5.72 6.37 33.93
C VAL A 731 4.55 7.20 34.45
N VAL A 732 3.44 7.19 33.72
CA VAL A 732 2.16 7.78 34.13
C VAL A 732 1.21 6.64 34.49
N ASP A 733 0.86 6.56 35.76
CA ASP A 733 -0.03 5.55 36.36
C ASP A 733 -1.41 6.10 36.75
N THR A 734 -1.73 7.31 36.28
CA THR A 734 -3.02 7.99 36.47
C THR A 734 -3.74 8.20 35.14
N GLY A 735 -5.08 8.31 35.16
CA GLY A 735 -5.88 8.50 33.94
C GLY A 735 -5.95 7.27 33.00
N GLY A 736 -5.53 6.09 33.47
CA GLY A 736 -5.50 4.86 32.67
C GLY A 736 -4.61 3.77 33.29
N ARG A 737 -4.27 2.74 32.51
CA ARG A 737 -3.23 1.77 32.90
C ARG A 737 -1.84 2.44 32.90
N PRO A 738 -0.88 2.00 33.74
CA PRO A 738 0.49 2.51 33.72
C PRO A 738 1.09 2.46 32.32
N ARG A 739 1.65 3.59 31.88
CA ARG A 739 2.19 3.77 30.52
C ARG A 739 3.39 4.71 30.54
N VAL A 740 4.30 4.55 29.59
CA VAL A 740 5.50 5.40 29.47
C VAL A 740 5.23 6.51 28.47
N MET A 741 5.43 7.76 28.89
CA MET A 741 5.38 8.96 28.06
C MET A 741 6.78 9.47 27.81
N VAL A 742 7.02 10.07 26.63
CA VAL A 742 8.33 10.57 26.23
C VAL A 742 8.21 12.01 25.74
N GLY A 743 9.10 12.90 26.18
CA GLY A 743 9.10 14.30 25.78
C GLY A 743 10.41 15.04 26.08
N PRO A 744 10.72 16.14 25.37
CA PRO A 744 11.94 16.92 25.57
C PRO A 744 11.86 17.79 26.83
N MET A 745 12.92 17.75 27.65
CA MET A 745 13.05 18.44 28.94
C MET A 745 14.23 19.42 28.91
N ALA A 746 14.05 20.58 29.52
CA ALA A 746 15.13 21.55 29.68
C ALA A 746 16.23 21.03 30.63
N SER A 747 17.49 21.36 30.33
CA SER A 747 18.64 21.01 31.18
C SER A 747 19.22 22.27 31.84
N GLY A 748 18.64 22.68 32.96
CA GLY A 748 19.06 23.88 33.70
C GLY A 748 20.40 23.73 34.44
N TYR A 749 21.11 24.83 34.64
CA TYR A 749 22.31 24.92 35.48
C TYR A 749 22.43 26.29 36.17
N GLU A 750 23.19 26.33 37.26
CA GLU A 750 23.76 27.55 37.84
C GLU A 750 25.26 27.65 37.53
N LEU A 751 25.80 28.86 37.49
CA LEU A 751 27.22 29.13 37.25
C LEU A 751 27.62 30.40 38.01
N VAL A 752 28.82 30.42 38.61
CA VAL A 752 29.38 31.63 39.22
C VAL A 752 30.59 32.07 38.41
N GLY A 753 30.50 33.27 37.82
CA GLY A 753 31.54 33.87 36.98
C GLY A 753 32.15 35.14 37.59
N PRO A 754 33.24 35.66 37.00
CA PRO A 754 33.85 36.92 37.40
C PRO A 754 32.97 38.12 37.01
N LEU A 755 33.03 39.21 37.76
CA LEU A 755 32.38 40.48 37.41
C LEU A 755 33.04 41.17 36.21
N ALA A 756 34.35 41.00 36.04
CA ALA A 756 35.14 41.67 35.01
C ALA A 756 34.77 41.26 33.57
N ALA A 757 34.19 40.06 33.38
CA ALA A 757 33.78 39.55 32.08
C ALA A 757 32.47 38.78 32.23
N ARG A 758 31.36 39.38 31.75
CA ARG A 758 30.05 38.75 31.80
C ARG A 758 29.90 37.69 30.71
N TYR A 759 29.26 36.57 31.05
CA TYR A 759 28.97 35.52 30.08
C TYR A 759 27.80 35.92 29.16
N THR A 760 27.88 35.49 27.91
CA THR A 760 26.84 35.56 26.90
C THR A 760 26.48 34.14 26.46
N ASP A 761 25.38 33.97 25.75
CA ASP A 761 24.99 32.66 25.21
C ASP A 761 26.10 32.03 24.36
N GLN A 762 26.85 32.83 23.60
CA GLN A 762 28.00 32.32 22.84
C GLN A 762 29.16 31.91 23.76
N SER A 763 29.55 32.78 24.71
CA SER A 763 30.77 32.56 25.49
C SER A 763 30.61 31.52 26.60
N VAL A 764 29.38 31.23 27.04
CA VAL A 764 29.13 30.30 28.14
C VAL A 764 29.23 28.82 27.73
N THR A 765 29.20 28.51 26.43
CA THR A 765 29.09 27.13 25.92
C THR A 765 30.19 26.22 26.48
N GLU A 766 31.44 26.69 26.46
CA GLU A 766 32.63 25.91 26.87
C GLU A 766 33.07 26.17 28.33
N VAL A 767 32.31 26.97 29.08
CA VAL A 767 32.69 27.34 30.46
C VAL A 767 32.49 26.16 31.41
N ALA A 768 33.57 25.75 32.07
CA ALA A 768 33.55 24.77 33.15
C ALA A 768 32.91 25.34 34.43
N GLY A 769 32.47 24.45 35.34
CA GLY A 769 31.93 24.87 36.63
C GLY A 769 30.41 25.13 36.65
N LYS A 770 29.70 24.83 35.55
CA LYS A 770 28.23 24.72 35.55
C LYS A 770 27.81 23.65 36.56
N SER A 771 26.90 23.98 37.46
CA SER A 771 26.37 23.06 38.46
C SER A 771 24.89 22.84 38.24
N ALA A 772 24.46 21.58 38.25
CA ALA A 772 23.05 21.19 38.21
C ALA A 772 22.84 20.11 39.27
N ARG A 773 23.02 20.47 40.55
CA ARG A 773 22.99 19.49 41.66
C ARG A 773 21.67 18.73 41.73
N TRP A 774 20.57 19.38 41.37
CA TRP A 774 19.25 18.77 41.28
C TRP A 774 19.15 17.71 40.17
N ALA A 775 19.92 17.82 39.08
CA ALA A 775 19.86 16.86 37.98
C ALA A 775 20.24 15.45 38.43
N ALA A 776 21.13 15.32 39.42
CA ALA A 776 21.52 14.04 39.98
C ALA A 776 20.35 13.21 40.55
N SER A 777 19.20 13.81 40.87
CA SER A 777 18.04 13.05 41.37
C SER A 777 17.20 12.40 40.27
N TYR A 778 17.32 12.83 39.02
CA TYR A 778 16.48 12.37 37.90
C TYR A 778 17.25 11.98 36.64
N THR A 779 18.56 12.24 36.56
CA THR A 779 19.41 11.78 35.46
C THR A 779 20.23 10.56 35.85
N ALA A 780 20.34 9.59 34.95
CA ALA A 780 21.28 8.49 35.08
C ALA A 780 22.73 8.95 34.77
N PRO A 781 23.76 8.28 35.33
CA PRO A 781 25.14 8.49 34.91
C PRO A 781 25.30 8.30 33.40
N THR A 782 26.01 9.22 32.75
CA THR A 782 26.31 9.08 31.32
C THR A 782 27.50 8.11 31.15
N PRO A 783 27.35 7.05 30.35
CA PRO A 783 28.48 6.17 30.03
C PRO A 783 29.63 6.94 29.38
N ALA A 784 30.87 6.50 29.63
CA ALA A 784 32.03 7.06 28.94
C ALA A 784 31.92 6.76 27.44
N ALA A 785 31.99 7.80 26.61
CA ALA A 785 31.87 7.65 25.16
C ALA A 785 33.02 6.80 24.60
N ALA A 786 32.69 5.68 23.96
CA ALA A 786 33.67 4.89 23.22
C ALA A 786 34.30 5.71 22.09
N ALA A 787 35.63 5.60 21.94
CA ALA A 787 36.40 6.27 20.90
C ALA A 787 36.29 5.52 19.56
N LEU A 788 35.17 5.72 18.88
CA LEU A 788 34.85 5.10 17.59
C LEU A 788 34.25 6.11 16.61
N ALA A 789 34.45 5.86 15.32
CA ALA A 789 33.79 6.53 14.22
C ALA A 789 33.17 5.49 13.30
N PHE A 790 32.01 5.75 12.71
CA PHE A 790 31.43 4.87 11.72
C PHE A 790 30.71 5.64 10.62
N ALA A 791 30.65 5.03 9.45
CA ALA A 791 29.90 5.52 8.33
C ALA A 791 29.18 4.38 7.62
N ALA A 792 28.07 4.72 6.97
CA ALA A 792 27.31 3.78 6.18
C ALA A 792 26.59 4.49 5.04
N ASN A 793 26.35 3.75 3.96
CA ASN A 793 25.58 4.22 2.84
C ASN A 793 24.28 3.43 2.76
N LEU A 794 23.15 4.09 2.99
CA LEU A 794 21.82 3.48 2.95
C LEU A 794 21.21 3.49 1.53
N ASP A 795 21.80 4.20 0.58
CA ASP A 795 21.28 4.38 -0.79
C ASP A 795 21.70 3.30 -1.79
N GLY A 796 22.38 2.25 -1.31
CA GLY A 796 22.72 1.14 -2.18
C GLY A 796 21.46 0.38 -2.54
N GLY A 797 20.96 0.51 -3.77
CA GLY A 797 19.90 -0.32 -4.37
C GLY A 797 20.22 -1.83 -4.44
N GLY A 798 21.14 -2.32 -3.62
CA GLY A 798 21.46 -3.71 -3.37
C GLY A 798 20.77 -4.26 -2.12
N SER A 799 20.94 -5.56 -1.87
CA SER A 799 20.33 -6.25 -0.74
C SER A 799 20.97 -5.95 0.62
N GLU A 800 22.08 -5.21 0.66
CA GLU A 800 22.89 -4.96 1.86
C GLU A 800 23.38 -3.50 1.98
N VAL A 801 23.44 -3.00 3.21
CA VAL A 801 24.01 -1.72 3.66
C VAL A 801 25.48 -1.94 4.05
N PRO A 802 26.44 -1.34 3.34
CA PRO A 802 27.83 -1.33 3.74
C PRO A 802 28.04 -0.40 4.94
N ILE A 803 28.81 -0.88 5.92
CA ILE A 803 29.14 -0.16 7.15
C ILE A 803 30.66 -0.26 7.37
N VAL A 804 31.28 0.88 7.64
CA VAL A 804 32.69 0.99 7.99
C VAL A 804 32.81 1.64 9.36
N LEU A 805 33.58 1.03 10.25
CA LEU A 805 33.79 1.52 11.61
C LEU A 805 35.28 1.54 11.94
N ARG A 806 35.76 2.63 12.51
CA ARG A 806 37.14 2.80 12.99
C ARG A 806 37.17 3.03 14.49
N ALA A 807 37.94 2.22 15.20
CA ALA A 807 38.18 2.37 16.63
C ALA A 807 39.59 2.93 16.90
N LYS A 808 39.71 3.82 17.89
CA LYS A 808 41.01 4.37 18.32
C LYS A 808 41.82 3.43 19.23
N GLY A 809 41.19 2.38 19.76
CA GLY A 809 41.81 1.43 20.69
C GLY A 809 40.95 0.19 20.85
N ALA A 810 41.29 -0.66 21.83
CA ALA A 810 40.48 -1.83 22.17
C ALA A 810 39.10 -1.39 22.71
N LEU A 811 38.03 -1.90 22.10
CA LEU A 811 36.64 -1.67 22.54
C LEU A 811 35.97 -2.94 23.07
N GLY A 812 36.61 -4.11 22.93
CA GLY A 812 36.01 -5.38 23.28
C GLY A 812 34.90 -5.77 22.30
N ALA A 813 33.86 -6.44 22.78
CA ALA A 813 32.73 -6.84 21.94
C ALA A 813 31.83 -5.63 21.63
N ILE A 814 31.65 -5.35 20.34
CA ILE A 814 30.74 -4.33 19.82
C ILE A 814 29.56 -5.01 19.11
N THR A 815 28.36 -4.45 19.26
CA THR A 815 27.16 -4.88 18.52
C THR A 815 26.75 -3.80 17.54
N ILE A 816 26.55 -4.17 16.27
CA ILE A 816 26.12 -3.28 15.19
C ILE A 816 24.75 -3.75 14.72
N GLU A 817 23.75 -2.87 14.73
CA GLU A 817 22.38 -3.15 14.33
C GLU A 817 21.96 -2.20 13.21
N THR A 818 21.26 -2.71 12.19
CA THR A 818 20.46 -1.85 11.30
C THR A 818 19.07 -1.66 11.90
N LEU A 819 18.47 -0.49 11.67
CA LEU A 819 17.25 -0.07 12.33
C LEU A 819 16.20 0.40 11.32
N SER A 820 14.92 0.16 11.61
CA SER A 820 13.81 0.81 10.92
C SER A 820 13.64 2.27 11.35
N HIS A 821 12.72 3.00 10.72
CA HIS A 821 12.33 4.36 11.13
C HIS A 821 11.83 4.45 12.57
N HIS A 822 11.23 3.38 13.10
CA HIS A 822 10.83 3.27 14.52
C HIS A 822 11.97 2.83 15.46
N ARG A 823 13.21 2.79 14.96
CA ARG A 823 14.41 2.34 15.70
C ARG A 823 14.38 0.88 16.15
N VAL A 824 13.58 0.05 15.49
CA VAL A 824 13.51 -1.40 15.75
C VAL A 824 14.68 -2.09 15.03
N PRO A 825 15.47 -2.94 15.71
CA PRO A 825 16.53 -3.70 15.07
C PRO A 825 16.01 -4.61 13.96
N LEU A 826 16.54 -4.47 12.75
CA LEU A 826 16.23 -5.27 11.57
C LEU A 826 17.27 -6.38 11.35
N SER A 827 18.54 -6.06 11.61
CA SER A 827 19.64 -7.02 11.56
C SER A 827 20.70 -6.70 12.60
N ARG A 828 21.53 -7.68 12.95
CA ARG A 828 22.53 -7.56 14.02
C ARG A 828 23.82 -8.29 13.66
N ALA A 829 24.96 -7.66 13.92
CA ALA A 829 26.28 -8.28 13.92
C ALA A 829 27.05 -7.97 15.20
N VAL A 830 27.88 -8.91 15.66
CA VAL A 830 28.81 -8.71 16.78
C VAL A 830 30.24 -8.82 16.27
N ARG A 831 31.12 -7.92 16.72
CA ARG A 831 32.55 -7.91 16.38
C ARG A 831 33.38 -7.67 17.63
N VAL A 832 34.56 -8.27 17.71
CA VAL A 832 35.49 -8.02 18.82
C VAL A 832 36.62 -7.13 18.31
N VAL A 833 36.79 -5.98 18.95
CA VAL A 833 37.79 -4.97 18.63
C VAL A 833 38.85 -4.98 19.73
N THR A 834 39.97 -5.65 19.47
CA THR A 834 41.06 -5.86 20.45
C THR A 834 42.15 -4.79 20.39
N ASN A 835 42.15 -3.95 19.35
CA ASN A 835 43.11 -2.87 19.13
C ASN A 835 42.50 -1.80 18.21
N ALA A 836 43.25 -0.70 18.01
CA ALA A 836 42.90 0.29 16.99
C ALA A 836 42.81 -0.40 15.62
N SER A 837 41.62 -0.40 15.03
CA SER A 837 41.33 -1.20 13.85
C SER A 837 40.16 -0.64 13.04
N LEU A 838 40.13 -1.02 11.77
CA LEU A 838 39.03 -0.79 10.84
C LEU A 838 38.18 -2.06 10.76
N VAL A 839 36.88 -1.92 10.99
CA VAL A 839 35.88 -2.97 10.88
C VAL A 839 35.01 -2.65 9.68
N GLN A 840 34.84 -3.62 8.78
CA GLN A 840 33.97 -3.52 7.61
C GLN A 840 32.96 -4.64 7.66
N LEU A 841 31.70 -4.33 7.36
CA LEU A 841 30.64 -5.31 7.28
C LEU A 841 29.53 -4.83 6.35
N LYS A 842 28.75 -5.79 5.86
CA LYS A 842 27.52 -5.53 5.12
C LYS A 842 26.37 -6.18 5.90
N LEU A 843 25.26 -5.46 6.03
CA LEU A 843 24.07 -5.92 6.73
C LEU A 843 22.83 -5.77 5.82
N PRO A 844 21.79 -6.61 5.94
CA PRO A 844 20.61 -6.52 5.08
C PRO A 844 19.98 -5.11 5.02
N ALA A 845 19.62 -4.64 3.83
CA ALA A 845 19.18 -3.26 3.57
C ALA A 845 17.68 -2.98 3.67
N ARG A 846 16.84 -4.02 3.67
CA ARG A 846 15.38 -3.84 3.53
C ARG A 846 14.78 -3.04 4.70
N GLY A 847 14.28 -1.85 4.41
CA GLY A 847 13.61 -0.97 5.39
C GLY A 847 14.56 -0.31 6.40
N VAL A 848 15.86 -0.28 6.10
CA VAL A 848 16.88 0.33 6.98
C VAL A 848 16.88 1.85 6.81
N GLU A 849 16.74 2.55 7.94
CA GLU A 849 16.80 4.01 8.01
C GLU A 849 17.80 4.51 9.06
N GLY A 850 18.42 3.60 9.80
CA GLY A 850 19.46 3.94 10.77
C GLY A 850 20.36 2.78 11.17
N ILE A 851 21.43 3.13 11.88
CA ILE A 851 22.41 2.19 12.43
C ILE A 851 22.63 2.49 13.89
N ARG A 852 22.70 1.44 14.71
CA ARG A 852 23.14 1.49 16.11
C ARG A 852 24.45 0.72 16.27
N VAL A 853 25.42 1.32 16.94
CA VAL A 853 26.62 0.63 17.43
C VAL A 853 26.62 0.67 18.96
N ARG A 854 26.69 -0.48 19.62
CA ARG A 854 26.78 -0.62 21.08
C ARG A 854 28.16 -1.13 21.48
N VAL A 855 28.74 -0.52 22.52
CA VAL A 855 30.02 -0.88 23.15
C VAL A 855 29.81 -0.91 24.67
N GLY A 856 29.65 -2.09 25.26
CA GLY A 856 29.21 -2.21 26.65
C GLY A 856 27.86 -1.52 26.86
N ASP A 857 27.78 -0.62 27.85
CA ASP A 857 26.58 0.18 28.17
C ASP A 857 26.44 1.45 27.32
N ASP A 858 27.44 1.77 26.49
CA ASP A 858 27.44 2.90 25.60
C ASP A 858 26.86 2.52 24.22
N SER A 859 26.11 3.43 23.62
CA SER A 859 25.57 3.24 22.29
C SER A 859 25.57 4.55 21.50
N VAL A 860 25.73 4.42 20.20
CA VAL A 860 25.65 5.52 19.25
C VAL A 860 24.76 5.11 18.09
N GLU A 861 23.88 6.02 17.71
CA GLU A 861 22.92 5.83 16.62
C GLU A 861 23.08 6.93 15.58
N ALA A 862 22.88 6.58 14.32
CA ALA A 862 22.75 7.52 13.21
C ALA A 862 21.52 7.17 12.38
N PHE A 863 20.77 8.18 11.97
CA PHE A 863 19.56 8.04 11.16
C PHE A 863 19.55 9.04 10.03
N VAL A 864 18.89 8.65 8.94
CA VAL A 864 18.62 9.55 7.83
C VAL A 864 17.46 10.46 8.22
N SER A 865 17.71 11.76 8.30
CA SER A 865 16.67 12.79 8.47
C SER A 865 16.74 13.75 7.27
N GLY A 866 16.15 13.36 6.14
CA GLY A 866 16.21 14.10 4.87
C GLY A 866 16.87 13.31 3.74
N PRO A 867 17.14 13.91 2.57
CA PRO A 867 17.64 13.21 1.38
C PRO A 867 19.09 12.68 1.49
N ASN A 868 19.75 12.85 2.64
CA ASN A 868 21.12 12.36 2.86
C ASN A 868 21.11 10.93 3.37
N THR A 869 21.53 10.02 2.51
CA THR A 869 21.54 8.56 2.74
C THR A 869 22.88 8.02 3.23
N GLN A 870 23.89 8.89 3.26
CA GLN A 870 25.14 8.63 3.95
C GLN A 870 25.04 9.05 5.42
N LEU A 871 25.34 8.10 6.30
CA LEU A 871 25.47 8.31 7.73
C LEU A 871 26.94 8.42 8.06
N LEU A 872 27.32 9.44 8.84
CA LEU A 872 28.67 9.63 9.34
C LEU A 872 28.61 10.04 10.81
N VAL A 873 29.33 9.32 11.66
CA VAL A 873 29.47 9.66 13.08
C VAL A 873 30.91 9.52 13.52
N GLU A 874 31.42 10.54 14.21
CA GLU A 874 32.76 10.58 14.80
C GLU A 874 32.65 10.93 16.28
N ARG A 875 33.25 10.12 17.17
CA ARG A 875 33.16 10.35 18.63
C ARG A 875 34.38 9.86 19.38
N GLY A 876 34.60 10.42 20.58
CA GLY A 876 35.77 10.11 21.43
C GLY A 876 37.10 10.37 20.72
N GLY A 877 37.09 11.34 19.79
CA GLY A 877 38.23 11.72 18.96
C GLY A 877 38.58 10.75 17.84
N ALA A 878 37.87 9.64 17.64
CA ALA A 878 38.08 8.79 16.46
C ALA A 878 37.51 9.49 15.22
N THR A 879 38.23 9.43 14.10
CA THR A 879 37.84 10.04 12.81
C THR A 879 37.99 9.03 11.69
N LEU A 880 37.12 9.07 10.69
CA LEU A 880 37.24 8.27 9.48
C LEU A 880 38.18 8.96 8.49
N LEU A 881 38.95 8.16 7.76
CA LEU A 881 39.82 8.65 6.69
C LEU A 881 39.04 8.64 5.36
N GLU A 882 39.44 9.45 4.38
CA GLU A 882 38.86 9.40 3.02
C GLU A 882 38.92 7.98 2.42
N ALA A 883 40.01 7.24 2.69
CA ALA A 883 40.16 5.86 2.27
C ALA A 883 39.14 4.90 2.90
N ASP A 884 38.58 5.23 4.07
CA ASP A 884 37.53 4.45 4.73
C ASP A 884 36.17 4.70 4.09
N LEU A 885 35.90 5.96 3.74
CA LEU A 885 34.65 6.35 3.07
C LEU A 885 34.60 5.80 1.64
N ALA A 886 35.73 5.75 0.94
CA ALA A 886 35.84 5.14 -0.39
C ALA A 886 35.51 3.62 -0.44
N ILE A 887 35.35 2.97 0.71
CA ILE A 887 34.89 1.57 0.80
C ILE A 887 33.37 1.49 0.68
N LEU A 888 32.64 2.55 1.05
CA LEU A 888 31.18 2.60 0.95
C LEU A 888 30.69 2.78 -0.50
N ASP A 889 31.56 3.27 -1.39
CA ASP A 889 31.29 3.48 -2.82
C ASP A 889 31.66 2.25 -3.68
N LYS A 890 32.12 1.15 -3.07
CA LYS A 890 32.54 -0.10 -3.72
C LYS A 890 31.68 -1.29 -3.30
#